data_AF-A0A562YIK9-F1
#
_entry.id   AF-A0A562YIK9-F1
#
_cell.length_a   1.000
_cell.length_b   1.000
_cell.length_c   1.000
_cell.angle_alpha   90.00
_cell.angle_beta   90.00
_cell.angle_gamma   90.00
#
_symmetry.space_group_name_H-M   'P 1'
#
loop_
_entity.id
_entity.type
_entity.pdbx_description
1 polymer ?
#
loop_
_entity_poly.entity_id
_entity_poly.type
_entity_poly.pdbx_seq_one_letter_code
_entity_poly.pdbx_strand_id
1 'polypeptide(L)'
;MKKNCTFHWRIKAMVFLWMLLVSSSMLRAQVVLETEVKITDLGLHFNGSKVTGGAPNTGDNAPYDFFFGRNISAHGDAVKSFGDFVFMTWYRGPKADRHLMLSRYNKVTGVVATIEFPHRHTGYQNRYWIGESHNTCAVGISPKDGTIHLLYDMHAYSASRPSDGSLANDYFRYSYSVPNAATVADSEFTLDKFVKDNGVDGDYKHLRTPGSVAQSEFVALTYPSFFLNDEGDLLFFMREGGNNNGMYKFSKYDAASGTWGNFIDFNRLNAKSQSGITYNWGLYGDIKYANGKIRIGFQRRSSNNDDKYQYQNGIYYAYSDDPSGATGWKNYKGEPFDLPLWDADVIKVMEPGDYVATTQKDKVHIVGNFDWTVTGNGDVHFISRVRDNENNVTKYLHTYQPSGTGDFITSEDFSGGSALYTSGNDVYLIGLNNGRVFVDKTAGGTNNFQRVYEATTGRTFDHGVVNIKDGKVYYYLMEDTSGSAMPLYLQIIDLGIVPQDPLAANNFTIQAVGETCADKNNGKLIITGHATHDYATTINGVDYNFTKELTIEDVTPGTYDFCIDVVGENYSHCYEVTIEGGVSMTGKISVVKQSASVSVTSGAGPYKVYKNGVELFETTQTNFTIAVDHGDEIQVKSKAACQGLMSKTINLLEDIKAYPNPSSGVFELYIPSGMETIDLEVYNIHSQLISTNTSKVNGGKVHLDISDKPRGIYFVKINSKKPVFIKLIKK
;
A
#
# COMPACT_ATOMS: atom_id res chain seq x y z
N MET A 1 -0.05 22.84 76.92
CA MET A 1 1.30 22.56 76.37
C MET A 1 1.10 21.92 75.00
N LYS A 2 1.43 22.61 73.89
CA LYS A 2 2.63 22.37 73.05
C LYS A 2 2.73 20.88 72.62
N LYS A 3 2.86 20.48 71.35
CA LYS A 3 3.41 21.11 70.13
C LYS A 3 3.17 20.15 68.94
N ASN A 4 3.21 20.74 67.74
CA ASN A 4 3.72 20.20 66.46
C ASN A 4 3.02 19.03 65.75
N CYS A 5 2.45 19.33 64.57
CA CYS A 5 2.68 18.56 63.33
C CYS A 5 2.22 19.34 62.10
N THR A 6 3.09 20.21 61.57
CA THR A 6 2.92 20.86 60.25
C THR A 6 4.08 20.46 59.36
N PHE A 7 3.99 19.26 58.77
CA PHE A 7 4.78 18.87 57.62
C PHE A 7 4.11 17.60 57.08
N HIS A 8 3.30 17.69 56.02
CA HIS A 8 2.93 16.57 55.12
C HIS A 8 1.91 16.97 54.02
N TRP A 9 1.44 18.23 53.99
CA TRP A 9 0.41 18.66 53.05
C TRP A 9 0.92 19.61 51.95
N ARG A 10 2.07 19.31 51.35
CA ARG A 10 2.55 20.00 50.14
C ARG A 10 3.20 19.12 49.06
N ILE A 11 3.27 17.80 49.24
CA ILE A 11 3.88 16.89 48.25
C ILE A 11 2.82 16.12 47.42
N LYS A 12 1.57 15.99 47.91
CA LYS A 12 0.51 15.31 47.14
C LYS A 12 -0.23 16.20 46.13
N ALA A 13 -0.13 17.53 46.25
CA ALA A 13 -0.79 18.46 45.32
C ALA A 13 0.04 18.73 44.04
N MET A 14 1.36 18.51 44.08
CA MET A 14 2.24 18.70 42.92
C MET A 14 2.30 17.48 41.99
N VAL A 15 2.07 16.27 42.51
CA VAL A 15 2.05 15.03 41.70
C VAL A 15 0.73 14.88 40.92
N PHE A 16 -0.37 15.43 41.43
CA PHE A 16 -1.66 15.40 40.73
C PHE A 16 -1.76 16.45 39.61
N LEU A 17 -1.03 17.56 39.73
CA LEU A 17 -0.98 18.60 38.68
C LEU A 17 -0.01 18.24 37.54
N TRP A 18 0.94 17.33 37.76
CA TRP A 18 1.87 16.85 36.73
C TRP A 18 1.33 15.62 35.97
N MET A 19 0.38 14.86 36.53
CA MET A 19 -0.36 13.82 35.79
C MET A 19 -1.48 14.37 34.90
N LEU A 20 -1.85 15.64 35.04
CA LEU A 20 -2.85 16.32 34.20
C LEU A 20 -2.25 17.11 33.03
N LEU A 21 -0.91 17.13 32.89
CA LEU A 21 -0.20 17.85 31.82
C LEU A 21 0.61 16.93 30.88
N VAL A 22 0.47 15.60 31.00
CA VAL A 22 0.97 14.60 30.04
C VAL A 22 -0.18 13.75 29.51
N SER A 23 -1.35 14.36 29.31
CA SER A 23 -2.25 13.92 28.24
C SER A 23 -1.92 14.80 27.04
N SER A 24 -0.85 14.45 26.33
CA SER A 24 -0.78 14.78 24.91
C SER A 24 -1.99 14.11 24.28
N SER A 25 -3.10 14.85 24.21
CA SER A 25 -4.21 14.53 23.32
C SER A 25 -3.59 14.52 21.93
N MET A 26 -3.20 13.33 21.46
CA MET A 26 -3.19 13.08 20.04
C MET A 26 -4.63 13.31 19.61
N LEU A 27 -4.93 14.54 19.18
CA LEU A 27 -6.11 14.83 18.40
C LEU A 27 -5.98 13.95 17.16
N ARG A 28 -6.59 12.77 17.18
CA ARG A 28 -6.82 12.02 15.94
C ARG A 28 -7.73 12.90 15.11
N ALA A 29 -7.27 13.31 13.93
CA ALA A 29 -8.09 14.03 13.00
C ALA A 29 -9.36 13.19 12.73
N GLN A 30 -10.51 13.79 12.99
CA GLN A 30 -11.82 13.14 12.94
C GLN A 30 -12.45 13.40 11.57
N VAL A 31 -13.07 12.38 10.97
CA VAL A 31 -13.88 12.55 9.76
C VAL A 31 -15.01 13.53 10.06
N VAL A 32 -15.12 14.60 9.28
CA VAL A 32 -16.07 15.69 9.54
C VAL A 32 -16.69 16.22 8.25
N LEU A 33 -18.00 16.52 8.30
CA LEU A 33 -18.66 17.27 7.24
C LEU A 33 -18.15 18.71 7.25
N GLU A 34 -17.44 19.13 6.21
CA GLU A 34 -16.93 20.50 6.08
C GLU A 34 -18.00 21.43 5.54
N THR A 35 -18.75 20.98 4.52
CA THR A 35 -19.68 21.84 3.81
C THR A 35 -20.80 21.01 3.20
N GLU A 36 -22.02 21.55 3.24
CA GLU A 36 -23.16 21.08 2.45
C GLU A 36 -23.65 22.24 1.57
N VAL A 37 -23.68 22.03 0.26
CA VAL A 37 -24.04 23.05 -0.73
C VAL A 37 -25.27 22.58 -1.48
N LYS A 38 -26.29 23.43 -1.55
CA LYS A 38 -27.44 23.18 -2.43
C LYS A 38 -27.06 23.54 -3.87
N ILE A 39 -27.23 22.59 -4.78
CA ILE A 39 -26.91 22.78 -6.21
C ILE A 39 -28.13 23.26 -6.98
N THR A 40 -29.29 22.64 -6.73
CA THR A 40 -30.55 22.96 -7.41
C THR A 40 -31.73 22.38 -6.64
N ASP A 41 -32.94 22.89 -6.91
CA ASP A 41 -34.22 22.29 -6.49
C ASP A 41 -34.80 21.32 -7.53
N LEU A 42 -34.17 21.23 -8.70
CA LEU A 42 -34.79 20.69 -9.92
C LEU A 42 -34.04 19.48 -10.48
N GLY A 43 -33.43 18.61 -9.67
CA GLY A 43 -32.86 17.37 -10.16
C GLY A 43 -33.92 16.41 -10.70
N LEU A 44 -33.75 15.90 -11.93
CA LEU A 44 -34.69 14.97 -12.54
C LEU A 44 -34.63 13.60 -11.82
N HIS A 45 -35.80 13.08 -11.46
CA HIS A 45 -35.99 11.77 -10.87
C HIS A 45 -37.22 11.07 -11.45
N PHE A 46 -37.20 9.74 -11.58
CA PHE A 46 -38.32 8.99 -12.12
C PHE A 46 -39.28 8.55 -11.00
N ASN A 47 -40.31 9.36 -10.75
CA ASN A 47 -41.28 9.15 -9.68
C ASN A 47 -42.51 8.30 -10.06
N GLY A 48 -42.56 7.77 -11.28
CA GLY A 48 -43.65 6.91 -11.76
C GLY A 48 -43.48 5.44 -11.39
N SER A 49 -44.04 4.58 -12.23
CA SER A 49 -43.98 3.12 -12.09
C SER A 49 -42.93 2.51 -13.02
N LYS A 50 -42.43 1.33 -12.65
CA LYS A 50 -41.63 0.51 -13.56
C LYS A 50 -42.55 -0.05 -14.66
N VAL A 51 -42.22 0.20 -15.93
CA VAL A 51 -43.04 -0.18 -17.08
C VAL A 51 -42.26 -1.00 -18.11
N THR A 52 -42.99 -1.63 -19.03
CA THR A 52 -42.39 -2.29 -20.20
C THR A 52 -42.08 -1.26 -21.30
N GLY A 53 -41.24 -1.63 -22.26
CA GLY A 53 -40.77 -0.70 -23.30
C GLY A 53 -41.90 -0.16 -24.17
N GLY A 54 -43.02 -0.88 -24.27
CA GLY A 54 -44.22 -0.52 -25.04
C GLY A 54 -45.21 0.42 -24.35
N ALA A 55 -44.89 0.95 -23.17
CA ALA A 55 -45.81 1.79 -22.41
C ALA A 55 -46.24 3.06 -23.20
N PRO A 56 -47.53 3.42 -23.20
CA PRO A 56 -48.02 4.61 -23.89
C PRO A 56 -47.53 5.88 -23.19
N ASN A 57 -47.49 7.00 -23.93
CA ASN A 57 -47.18 8.30 -23.35
C ASN A 57 -48.37 8.79 -22.49
N THR A 58 -48.15 8.88 -21.18
CA THR A 58 -49.13 9.34 -20.19
C THR A 58 -49.21 10.87 -20.06
N GLY A 59 -48.43 11.61 -20.84
CA GLY A 59 -48.37 13.06 -20.82
C GLY A 59 -47.38 13.62 -19.80
N ASP A 60 -47.05 14.89 -19.94
CA ASP A 60 -45.97 15.55 -19.20
C ASP A 60 -46.29 15.84 -17.72
N ASN A 61 -47.58 15.90 -17.37
CA ASN A 61 -48.06 16.11 -16.00
C ASN A 61 -48.21 14.81 -15.20
N ALA A 62 -48.11 13.65 -15.84
CA ALA A 62 -48.18 12.36 -15.16
C ALA A 62 -46.85 12.05 -14.45
N PRO A 63 -46.85 11.17 -13.43
CA PRO A 63 -45.61 10.61 -12.89
C PRO A 63 -44.71 10.07 -14.01
N TYR A 64 -43.40 10.15 -13.79
CA TYR A 64 -42.41 9.76 -14.79
C TYR A 64 -42.09 8.27 -14.66
N ASP A 65 -42.80 7.45 -15.42
CA ASP A 65 -42.56 6.01 -15.51
C ASP A 65 -41.15 5.71 -16.02
N PHE A 66 -40.60 4.54 -15.67
CA PHE A 66 -39.22 4.16 -16.01
C PHE A 66 -39.10 2.69 -16.38
N PHE A 67 -38.07 2.33 -17.16
CA PHE A 67 -37.85 0.94 -17.57
C PHE A 67 -36.93 0.16 -16.62
N PHE A 68 -35.87 0.81 -16.12
CA PHE A 68 -34.83 0.19 -15.30
C PHE A 68 -34.90 0.60 -13.82
N GLY A 69 -34.11 1.59 -13.41
CA GLY A 69 -34.13 2.22 -12.10
C GLY A 69 -34.71 3.63 -12.15
N ARG A 70 -34.83 4.28 -10.98
CA ARG A 70 -35.40 5.63 -10.84
C ARG A 70 -34.39 6.77 -11.01
N ASN A 71 -33.09 6.45 -10.93
CA ASN A 71 -32.04 7.43 -10.68
C ASN A 71 -31.38 7.85 -12.00
N ILE A 72 -31.16 9.15 -12.19
CA ILE A 72 -30.56 9.69 -13.42
C ILE A 72 -29.73 10.96 -13.19
N SER A 73 -30.11 11.79 -12.21
CA SER A 73 -29.29 12.89 -11.68
C SER A 73 -28.57 12.42 -10.42
N ALA A 74 -27.39 12.97 -10.09
CA ALA A 74 -26.52 12.44 -9.01
C ALA A 74 -26.26 10.92 -9.15
N HIS A 75 -26.06 10.47 -10.40
CA HIS A 75 -25.90 9.07 -10.77
C HIS A 75 -24.90 8.92 -11.93
N GLY A 76 -24.14 7.82 -11.95
CA GLY A 76 -23.01 7.64 -12.87
C GLY A 76 -21.82 8.52 -12.50
N ASP A 77 -20.92 8.81 -13.44
CA ASP A 77 -19.71 9.59 -13.18
C ASP A 77 -19.94 11.12 -13.20
N ALA A 78 -20.87 11.58 -12.37
CA ALA A 78 -21.50 12.90 -12.47
C ALA A 78 -20.89 13.98 -11.56
N VAL A 79 -19.77 13.73 -10.88
CA VAL A 79 -19.11 14.69 -9.98
C VAL A 79 -17.59 14.58 -10.05
N LYS A 80 -16.91 15.73 -10.22
CA LYS A 80 -15.43 15.81 -10.22
C LYS A 80 -14.95 17.07 -9.50
N SER A 81 -13.95 16.92 -8.64
CA SER A 81 -13.23 18.05 -8.04
C SER A 81 -11.98 18.42 -8.88
N PHE A 82 -11.83 19.71 -9.19
CA PHE A 82 -10.72 20.25 -9.98
C PHE A 82 -10.33 21.65 -9.49
N GLY A 83 -9.11 21.79 -8.95
CA GLY A 83 -8.63 23.03 -8.35
C GLY A 83 -9.59 23.52 -7.26
N ASP A 84 -10.01 24.78 -7.36
CA ASP A 84 -10.99 25.40 -6.46
C ASP A 84 -12.45 25.05 -6.78
N PHE A 85 -12.70 24.17 -7.75
CA PHE A 85 -14.05 23.90 -8.24
C PHE A 85 -14.50 22.45 -8.03
N VAL A 86 -15.82 22.27 -7.97
CA VAL A 86 -16.47 20.97 -8.11
C VAL A 86 -17.48 21.05 -9.24
N PHE A 87 -17.35 20.17 -10.23
CA PHE A 87 -18.24 20.09 -11.38
C PHE A 87 -19.26 18.98 -11.17
N MET A 88 -20.52 19.25 -11.47
CA MET A 88 -21.62 18.32 -11.30
C MET A 88 -22.56 18.35 -12.51
N THR A 89 -22.89 17.19 -13.05
CA THR A 89 -23.82 17.03 -14.16
C THR A 89 -25.15 16.45 -13.68
N TRP A 90 -26.24 16.95 -14.24
CA TRP A 90 -27.60 16.51 -13.88
C TRP A 90 -28.59 16.81 -15.00
N TYR A 91 -29.78 16.23 -14.91
CA TYR A 91 -30.88 16.61 -15.80
C TYR A 91 -31.90 17.41 -15.03
N ARG A 92 -32.45 18.48 -15.63
CA ARG A 92 -33.43 19.33 -14.99
C ARG A 92 -34.82 18.70 -15.00
N GLY A 93 -35.44 18.55 -13.84
CA GLY A 93 -36.85 18.23 -13.66
C GLY A 93 -37.74 19.47 -13.87
N PRO A 94 -39.05 19.29 -14.04
CA PRO A 94 -39.79 18.02 -13.95
C PRO A 94 -39.71 17.18 -15.24
N LYS A 95 -40.50 16.09 -15.32
CA LYS A 95 -40.67 15.23 -16.51
C LYS A 95 -40.76 16.01 -17.83
N ALA A 96 -41.41 17.17 -17.83
CA ALA A 96 -41.62 18.03 -19.00
C ALA A 96 -40.38 18.81 -19.46
N ASP A 97 -39.30 18.88 -18.68
CA ASP A 97 -38.11 19.70 -18.93
C ASP A 97 -36.96 18.82 -19.45
N ARG A 98 -36.25 18.12 -18.58
CA ARG A 98 -35.19 17.14 -18.87
C ARG A 98 -33.90 17.69 -19.48
N HIS A 99 -33.69 19.00 -19.51
CA HIS A 99 -32.46 19.56 -20.09
C HIS A 99 -31.22 19.04 -19.35
N LEU A 100 -30.15 18.78 -20.09
CA LEU A 100 -28.84 18.48 -19.52
C LEU A 100 -28.25 19.76 -18.89
N MET A 101 -27.69 19.62 -17.70
CA MET A 101 -27.15 20.70 -16.91
C MET A 101 -25.72 20.39 -16.48
N LEU A 102 -24.85 21.40 -16.47
CA LEU A 102 -23.52 21.37 -15.89
C LEU A 102 -23.40 22.50 -14.86
N SER A 103 -23.26 22.14 -13.59
CA SER A 103 -23.01 23.09 -12.50
C SER A 103 -21.54 23.06 -12.09
N ARG A 104 -20.97 24.23 -11.81
CA ARG A 104 -19.62 24.41 -11.24
C ARG A 104 -19.75 25.16 -9.92
N TYR A 105 -19.45 24.48 -8.82
CA TYR A 105 -19.35 25.07 -7.49
C TYR A 105 -17.93 25.58 -7.25
N ASN A 106 -17.79 26.85 -6.91
CA ASN A 106 -16.55 27.49 -6.51
C ASN A 106 -16.38 27.39 -4.99
N LYS A 107 -15.41 26.59 -4.53
CA LYS A 107 -15.15 26.32 -3.11
C LYS A 107 -14.66 27.57 -2.35
N VAL A 108 -14.10 28.56 -3.05
CA VAL A 108 -13.56 29.79 -2.44
C VAL A 108 -14.65 30.84 -2.26
N THR A 109 -15.48 31.05 -3.29
CA THR A 109 -16.52 32.10 -3.27
C THR A 109 -17.87 31.59 -2.77
N GLY A 110 -18.11 30.28 -2.80
CA GLY A 110 -19.40 29.66 -2.50
C GLY A 110 -20.41 29.70 -3.66
N VAL A 111 -20.02 30.23 -4.83
CA VAL A 111 -20.91 30.41 -5.99
C VAL A 111 -21.15 29.08 -6.71
N VAL A 112 -22.39 28.82 -7.13
CA VAL A 112 -22.76 27.75 -8.05
C VAL A 112 -23.15 28.37 -9.39
N ALA A 113 -22.28 28.30 -10.39
CA ALA A 113 -22.59 28.69 -11.78
C ALA A 113 -23.14 27.47 -12.54
N THR A 114 -24.18 27.64 -13.36
CA THR A 114 -24.81 26.52 -14.08
C THR A 114 -25.03 26.83 -15.54
N ILE A 115 -24.63 25.91 -16.41
CA ILE A 115 -24.86 25.91 -17.86
C ILE A 115 -26.02 24.95 -18.16
N GLU A 116 -27.00 25.45 -18.92
CA GLU A 116 -28.04 24.65 -19.55
C GLU A 116 -27.61 24.26 -20.97
N PHE A 117 -27.72 22.98 -21.30
CA PHE A 117 -27.52 22.47 -22.66
C PHE A 117 -28.86 22.28 -23.36
N PRO A 118 -28.96 22.49 -24.68
CA PRO A 118 -30.18 22.23 -25.45
C PRO A 118 -30.64 20.77 -25.44
N HIS A 119 -29.72 19.82 -25.18
CA HIS A 119 -30.04 18.40 -25.11
C HIS A 119 -31.00 18.11 -23.95
N ARG A 120 -31.97 17.22 -24.19
CA ARG A 120 -32.94 16.77 -23.19
C ARG A 120 -32.91 15.26 -23.14
N HIS A 121 -32.98 14.68 -21.93
CA HIS A 121 -33.01 13.22 -21.77
C HIS A 121 -34.08 12.58 -22.68
N THR A 122 -33.62 11.64 -23.52
CA THR A 122 -34.48 11.03 -24.56
C THR A 122 -35.21 9.78 -24.10
N GLY A 123 -34.97 9.31 -22.88
CA GLY A 123 -35.65 8.15 -22.31
C GLY A 123 -35.30 6.82 -22.97
N TYR A 124 -36.04 5.78 -22.62
CA TYR A 124 -35.81 4.41 -23.07
C TYR A 124 -36.03 4.31 -24.57
N GLN A 125 -34.97 4.01 -25.33
CA GLN A 125 -35.02 3.86 -26.78
C GLN A 125 -35.68 5.05 -27.49
N ASN A 126 -35.29 6.27 -27.11
CA ASN A 126 -35.82 7.54 -27.64
C ASN A 126 -37.30 7.81 -27.33
N ARG A 127 -37.89 7.10 -26.35
CA ARG A 127 -39.24 7.36 -25.82
C ARG A 127 -39.11 8.20 -24.56
N TYR A 128 -39.11 9.52 -24.73
CA TYR A 128 -38.84 10.45 -23.64
C TYR A 128 -39.77 10.27 -22.43
N TRP A 129 -40.99 9.75 -22.59
CA TRP A 129 -41.94 9.55 -21.50
C TRP A 129 -41.63 8.34 -20.61
N ILE A 130 -40.63 7.52 -20.95
CA ILE A 130 -40.13 6.40 -20.16
C ILE A 130 -38.69 6.70 -19.74
N GLY A 131 -38.48 6.93 -18.44
CA GLY A 131 -37.17 7.15 -17.86
C GLY A 131 -36.21 5.98 -18.08
N GLU A 132 -34.97 6.31 -18.40
CA GLU A 132 -33.87 5.37 -18.66
C GLU A 132 -32.70 5.71 -17.74
N SER A 133 -32.48 4.91 -16.70
CA SER A 133 -31.44 5.17 -15.69
C SER A 133 -30.01 4.90 -16.18
N HIS A 134 -29.82 4.21 -17.31
CA HIS A 134 -28.50 3.97 -17.90
C HIS A 134 -27.86 5.22 -18.49
N ASN A 135 -28.68 6.22 -18.78
CA ASN A 135 -28.38 7.39 -19.60
C ASN A 135 -27.78 8.55 -18.78
N THR A 136 -26.87 8.24 -17.87
CA THR A 136 -26.16 9.21 -17.02
C THR A 136 -25.39 10.24 -17.86
N CYS A 137 -24.88 11.29 -17.22
CA CYS A 137 -23.95 12.22 -17.84
C CYS A 137 -22.63 12.19 -17.07
N ALA A 138 -21.57 11.68 -17.69
CA ALA A 138 -20.23 11.69 -17.14
C ALA A 138 -19.56 13.04 -17.42
N VAL A 139 -18.78 13.55 -16.46
CA VAL A 139 -17.96 14.75 -16.62
C VAL A 139 -16.48 14.44 -16.38
N GLY A 140 -15.64 14.85 -17.34
CA GLY A 140 -14.18 14.81 -17.25
C GLY A 140 -13.62 16.21 -17.38
N ILE A 141 -12.57 16.51 -16.60
CA ILE A 141 -11.83 17.77 -16.71
C ILE A 141 -10.38 17.43 -16.95
N SER A 142 -9.82 17.91 -18.05
CA SER A 142 -8.41 17.75 -18.36
C SER A 142 -7.61 18.76 -17.52
N PRO A 143 -6.71 18.32 -16.62
CA PRO A 143 -5.88 19.23 -15.85
C PRO A 143 -4.79 19.90 -16.70
N LYS A 144 -4.49 19.36 -17.89
CA LYS A 144 -3.41 19.86 -18.76
C LYS A 144 -3.77 21.11 -19.55
N ASP A 145 -5.05 21.27 -19.90
CA ASP A 145 -5.53 22.39 -20.72
C ASP A 145 -6.87 22.96 -20.25
N GLY A 146 -7.42 22.49 -19.13
CA GLY A 146 -8.65 23.00 -18.53
C GLY A 146 -9.90 22.79 -19.39
N THR A 147 -9.88 21.86 -20.34
CA THR A 147 -11.06 21.48 -21.12
C THR A 147 -12.01 20.62 -20.28
N ILE A 148 -13.31 20.78 -20.54
CA ILE A 148 -14.40 20.03 -19.92
C ILE A 148 -14.99 19.09 -20.98
N HIS A 149 -15.20 17.84 -20.61
CA HIS A 149 -15.68 16.76 -21.47
C HIS A 149 -16.94 16.15 -20.88
N LEU A 150 -17.98 15.97 -21.71
CA LEU A 150 -19.25 15.39 -21.31
C LEU A 150 -19.59 14.23 -22.24
N LEU A 151 -19.97 13.10 -21.66
CA LEU A 151 -20.53 11.94 -22.36
C LEU A 151 -21.85 11.58 -21.69
N TYR A 152 -22.95 11.54 -22.44
CA TYR A 152 -24.27 11.48 -21.81
C TYR A 152 -25.35 10.77 -22.60
N ASP A 153 -26.39 10.35 -21.89
CA ASP A 153 -27.66 9.89 -22.47
C ASP A 153 -27.48 8.74 -23.49
N MET A 154 -26.68 7.72 -23.16
CA MET A 154 -26.36 6.62 -24.08
C MET A 154 -26.64 5.25 -23.45
N HIS A 155 -27.43 4.42 -24.15
CA HIS A 155 -27.64 3.02 -23.78
C HIS A 155 -27.64 2.09 -25.01
N ALA A 156 -26.41 1.82 -25.46
CA ALA A 156 -26.11 0.95 -26.58
C ALA A 156 -26.86 1.35 -27.86
N TYR A 157 -26.93 2.65 -28.14
CA TYR A 157 -27.57 3.17 -29.34
C TYR A 157 -26.70 2.95 -30.58
N SER A 158 -27.35 2.91 -31.73
CA SER A 158 -26.67 2.80 -33.03
C SER A 158 -27.53 3.43 -34.12
N ALA A 159 -27.02 3.41 -35.35
CA ALA A 159 -27.78 3.82 -36.52
C ALA A 159 -29.16 3.09 -36.66
N SER A 160 -29.26 1.88 -36.11
CA SER A 160 -30.42 1.00 -36.18
C SER A 160 -31.01 0.63 -34.82
N ARG A 161 -30.57 1.30 -33.75
CA ARG A 161 -31.08 1.09 -32.38
C ARG A 161 -31.41 2.44 -31.74
N PRO A 162 -32.70 2.74 -31.52
CA PRO A 162 -33.89 1.90 -31.72
C PRO A 162 -34.15 1.46 -33.16
N SER A 163 -34.93 0.39 -33.33
CA SER A 163 -35.23 -0.23 -34.63
C SER A 163 -35.96 0.69 -35.63
N ASP A 164 -36.50 1.81 -35.15
CA ASP A 164 -37.11 2.84 -36.01
C ASP A 164 -36.09 3.83 -36.60
N GLY A 165 -34.80 3.71 -36.26
CA GLY A 165 -33.73 4.56 -36.77
C GLY A 165 -33.75 5.99 -36.21
N SER A 166 -34.55 6.29 -35.19
CA SER A 166 -34.73 7.65 -34.67
C SER A 166 -33.48 8.24 -34.00
N LEU A 167 -32.46 7.42 -33.72
CA LEU A 167 -31.14 7.85 -33.23
C LEU A 167 -30.03 7.73 -34.28
N ALA A 168 -30.37 7.64 -35.57
CA ALA A 168 -29.41 7.32 -36.62
C ALA A 168 -28.20 8.28 -36.69
N ASN A 169 -28.40 9.53 -36.28
CA ASN A 169 -27.37 10.58 -36.24
C ASN A 169 -27.17 11.14 -34.81
N ASP A 170 -27.57 10.40 -33.77
CA ASP A 170 -27.57 10.87 -32.37
C ASP A 170 -27.28 9.75 -31.36
N TYR A 171 -26.66 8.66 -31.81
CA TYR A 171 -26.42 7.46 -31.00
C TYR A 171 -25.20 7.56 -30.08
N PHE A 172 -24.28 8.47 -30.37
CA PHE A 172 -23.15 8.83 -29.53
C PHE A 172 -23.21 10.33 -29.25
N ARG A 173 -23.10 10.72 -27.98
CA ARG A 173 -23.39 12.08 -27.53
C ARG A 173 -22.24 12.58 -26.68
N TYR A 174 -21.38 13.37 -27.33
CA TYR A 174 -20.21 13.96 -26.72
C TYR A 174 -20.27 15.49 -26.85
N SER A 175 -19.98 16.20 -25.77
CA SER A 175 -19.80 17.66 -25.79
C SER A 175 -18.49 18.01 -25.10
N TYR A 176 -17.80 19.04 -25.58
CA TYR A 176 -16.55 19.48 -24.99
C TYR A 176 -16.38 20.99 -25.08
N SER A 177 -15.57 21.53 -24.18
CA SER A 177 -15.28 22.96 -24.13
C SER A 177 -14.03 23.33 -24.91
N VAL A 178 -13.89 24.64 -25.14
CA VAL A 178 -12.60 25.24 -25.49
C VAL A 178 -11.60 25.12 -24.32
N PRO A 179 -10.28 25.24 -24.56
CA PRO A 179 -9.27 25.26 -23.51
C PRO A 179 -9.53 26.32 -22.43
N ASN A 180 -9.13 26.01 -21.20
CA ASN A 180 -9.25 26.81 -19.98
C ASN A 180 -10.69 27.16 -19.55
N ALA A 181 -11.71 26.56 -20.15
CA ALA A 181 -13.10 26.79 -19.76
C ALA A 181 -13.40 26.38 -18.31
N ALA A 182 -12.65 25.43 -17.75
CA ALA A 182 -12.84 25.00 -16.36
C ALA A 182 -12.60 26.12 -15.33
N THR A 183 -11.73 27.09 -15.62
CA THR A 183 -11.24 28.09 -14.65
C THR A 183 -11.64 29.53 -14.96
N VAL A 184 -12.44 29.77 -16.01
CA VAL A 184 -12.99 31.11 -16.31
C VAL A 184 -13.77 31.68 -15.12
N ALA A 185 -13.96 33.00 -15.07
CA ALA A 185 -14.77 33.62 -14.01
C ALA A 185 -16.21 33.07 -14.00
N ASP A 186 -16.89 33.10 -12.85
CA ASP A 186 -18.24 32.54 -12.72
C ASP A 186 -19.25 33.15 -13.71
N SER A 187 -19.10 34.44 -14.04
CA SER A 187 -19.93 35.14 -15.03
C SER A 187 -19.63 34.75 -16.49
N GLU A 188 -18.47 34.14 -16.75
CA GLU A 188 -18.03 33.68 -18.07
C GLU A 188 -18.23 32.17 -18.25
N PHE A 189 -18.69 31.47 -17.21
CA PHE A 189 -18.97 30.04 -17.26
C PHE A 189 -20.32 29.79 -17.94
N THR A 190 -20.33 29.95 -19.26
CA THR A 190 -21.53 29.99 -20.12
C THR A 190 -21.42 29.03 -21.29
N LEU A 191 -22.55 28.77 -21.97
CA LEU A 191 -22.64 27.76 -23.03
C LEU A 191 -21.71 28.06 -24.24
N ASP A 192 -21.33 29.31 -24.49
CA ASP A 192 -20.38 29.68 -25.56
C ASP A 192 -18.96 29.13 -25.34
N LYS A 193 -18.66 28.58 -24.16
CA LYS A 193 -17.42 27.83 -23.92
C LYS A 193 -17.44 26.44 -24.54
N PHE A 194 -18.59 25.93 -24.97
CA PHE A 194 -18.72 24.62 -25.59
C PHE A 194 -18.68 24.69 -27.12
N VAL A 195 -18.04 23.69 -27.72
CA VAL A 195 -17.87 23.61 -29.17
C VAL A 195 -19.15 23.05 -29.82
N LYS A 196 -19.69 23.78 -30.79
CA LYS A 196 -20.85 23.37 -31.59
C LYS A 196 -20.48 22.28 -32.58
N ASP A 197 -21.36 21.32 -32.83
CA ASP A 197 -21.16 20.34 -33.91
C ASP A 197 -21.33 21.03 -35.27
N ASN A 198 -20.31 20.93 -36.12
CA ASN A 198 -20.23 21.57 -37.44
C ASN A 198 -20.60 23.07 -37.46
N GLY A 199 -20.43 23.78 -36.33
CA GLY A 199 -20.81 25.19 -36.19
C GLY A 199 -22.31 25.46 -36.15
N VAL A 200 -23.16 24.44 -35.99
CA VAL A 200 -24.62 24.57 -35.98
C VAL A 200 -25.10 25.08 -34.63
N ASP A 201 -25.85 26.19 -34.64
CA ASP A 201 -26.41 26.78 -33.42
C ASP A 201 -27.39 25.81 -32.72
N GLY A 202 -27.17 25.60 -31.42
CA GLY A 202 -28.00 24.72 -30.60
C GLY A 202 -27.59 23.24 -30.66
N ASP A 203 -26.67 22.86 -31.55
CA ASP A 203 -26.12 21.51 -31.61
C ASP A 203 -24.72 21.46 -31.00
N TYR A 204 -24.60 20.79 -29.86
CA TYR A 204 -23.34 20.59 -29.14
C TYR A 204 -23.00 19.09 -29.03
N LYS A 205 -23.72 18.22 -29.74
CA LYS A 205 -23.58 16.76 -29.67
C LYS A 205 -22.76 16.27 -30.84
N HIS A 206 -21.50 15.98 -30.57
CA HIS A 206 -20.60 15.39 -31.55
C HIS A 206 -20.81 13.88 -31.56
N LEU A 207 -21.12 13.32 -32.74
CA LEU A 207 -21.33 11.87 -32.93
C LEU A 207 -20.05 11.04 -32.81
N ARG A 208 -18.91 11.70 -32.61
CA ARG A 208 -17.59 11.13 -32.34
C ARG A 208 -16.74 12.14 -31.57
N THR A 209 -15.68 11.66 -30.94
CA THR A 209 -14.68 12.56 -30.35
C THR A 209 -13.78 13.20 -31.42
N PRO A 210 -13.21 14.41 -31.17
CA PRO A 210 -12.20 15.01 -32.03
C PRO A 210 -11.00 14.08 -32.21
N GLY A 211 -10.48 13.98 -33.44
CA GLY A 211 -9.38 13.10 -33.80
C GLY A 211 -9.66 12.28 -35.05
N SER A 212 -8.89 11.20 -35.24
CA SER A 212 -8.97 10.33 -36.40
C SER A 212 -9.69 9.00 -36.15
N VAL A 213 -10.33 8.84 -34.99
CA VAL A 213 -11.04 7.60 -34.62
C VAL A 213 -12.20 7.35 -35.59
N ALA A 214 -12.31 6.12 -36.09
CA ALA A 214 -13.35 5.75 -37.03
C ALA A 214 -14.75 5.84 -36.40
N GLN A 215 -15.73 6.32 -37.16
CA GLN A 215 -17.12 6.45 -36.68
C GLN A 215 -17.72 5.12 -36.21
N SER A 216 -17.28 4.00 -36.82
CA SER A 216 -17.68 2.65 -36.44
C SER A 216 -17.38 2.28 -34.99
N GLU A 217 -16.42 2.97 -34.36
CA GLU A 217 -16.04 2.73 -32.97
C GLU A 217 -17.00 3.34 -31.96
N PHE A 218 -17.86 4.27 -32.36
CA PHE A 218 -18.77 5.00 -31.46
C PHE A 218 -20.17 4.37 -31.39
N VAL A 219 -20.28 3.09 -31.70
CA VAL A 219 -21.56 2.37 -31.80
C VAL A 219 -21.80 1.51 -30.55
N ALA A 220 -23.05 1.45 -30.12
CA ALA A 220 -23.52 0.56 -29.06
C ALA A 220 -22.82 0.74 -27.70
N LEU A 221 -22.42 1.98 -27.37
CA LEU A 221 -21.75 2.32 -26.12
C LEU A 221 -22.73 2.69 -24.99
N THR A 222 -22.36 2.34 -23.75
CA THR A 222 -23.10 2.61 -22.50
C THR A 222 -22.12 2.87 -21.36
N TYR A 223 -22.58 3.56 -20.30
CA TYR A 223 -21.84 3.82 -19.05
C TYR A 223 -20.50 4.55 -19.26
N PRO A 224 -20.53 5.82 -19.69
CA PRO A 224 -19.31 6.62 -19.73
C PRO A 224 -18.78 6.87 -18.33
N SER A 225 -17.44 6.86 -18.20
CA SER A 225 -16.72 7.24 -16.99
C SER A 225 -15.36 7.79 -17.37
N PHE A 226 -14.97 8.89 -16.74
CA PHE A 226 -13.69 9.54 -16.90
C PHE A 226 -12.79 9.30 -15.69
N PHE A 227 -11.50 9.13 -15.95
CA PHE A 227 -10.47 9.01 -14.91
C PHE A 227 -9.16 9.64 -15.38
N LEU A 228 -8.28 9.96 -14.43
CA LEU A 228 -6.96 10.51 -14.68
C LEU A 228 -5.90 9.45 -14.36
N ASN A 229 -4.80 9.45 -15.12
CA ASN A 229 -3.56 8.81 -14.68
C ASN A 229 -2.71 9.79 -13.84
N ASP A 230 -1.58 9.31 -13.29
CA ASP A 230 -0.68 10.14 -12.47
C ASP A 230 -0.05 11.30 -13.26
N GLU A 231 0.07 11.17 -14.57
CA GLU A 231 0.57 12.23 -15.46
C GLU A 231 -0.49 13.32 -15.75
N GLY A 232 -1.71 13.15 -15.24
CA GLY A 232 -2.85 14.04 -15.52
C GLY A 232 -3.43 13.90 -16.93
N ASP A 233 -3.14 12.81 -17.64
CA ASP A 233 -3.89 12.48 -18.86
C ASP A 233 -5.32 12.12 -18.51
N LEU A 234 -6.28 12.65 -19.29
CA LEU A 234 -7.67 12.27 -19.19
C LEU A 234 -7.95 11.02 -20.03
N LEU A 235 -8.54 10.01 -19.41
CA LEU A 235 -9.04 8.83 -20.08
C LEU A 235 -10.54 8.73 -19.87
N PHE A 236 -11.24 8.10 -20.81
CA PHE A 236 -12.57 7.56 -20.55
C PHE A 236 -12.63 6.10 -20.96
N PHE A 237 -13.52 5.35 -20.32
CA PHE A 237 -13.94 4.06 -20.81
C PHE A 237 -15.46 4.00 -20.99
N MET A 238 -15.89 3.10 -21.86
CA MET A 238 -17.30 2.77 -22.08
C MET A 238 -17.45 1.27 -22.31
N ARG A 239 -18.68 0.79 -22.12
CA ARG A 239 -19.06 -0.58 -22.42
C ARG A 239 -19.76 -0.67 -23.76
N GLU A 240 -19.27 -1.57 -24.62
CA GLU A 240 -19.99 -2.01 -25.81
C GLU A 240 -20.67 -3.37 -25.58
N GLY A 241 -21.86 -3.54 -26.15
CA GLY A 241 -22.66 -4.75 -25.96
C GLY A 241 -23.32 -4.81 -24.58
N GLY A 242 -23.57 -6.02 -24.07
CA GLY A 242 -24.39 -6.18 -22.88
C GLY A 242 -24.60 -7.63 -22.46
N ASN A 243 -25.30 -7.82 -21.34
CA ASN A 243 -25.67 -9.15 -20.84
C ASN A 243 -24.45 -10.09 -20.76
N ASN A 244 -24.46 -11.19 -21.50
CA ASN A 244 -23.43 -12.23 -21.55
C ASN A 244 -22.52 -12.13 -22.80
N ASN A 245 -22.48 -10.97 -23.46
CA ASN A 245 -21.59 -10.66 -24.57
C ASN A 245 -21.28 -9.16 -24.57
N GLY A 246 -20.23 -8.75 -23.85
CA GLY A 246 -19.88 -7.35 -23.67
C GLY A 246 -18.38 -7.13 -23.72
N MET A 247 -17.96 -5.91 -24.02
CA MET A 247 -16.57 -5.49 -23.98
C MET A 247 -16.40 -4.12 -23.33
N TYR A 248 -15.29 -3.94 -22.61
CA TYR A 248 -14.84 -2.60 -22.21
C TYR A 248 -13.78 -2.12 -23.18
N LYS A 249 -13.88 -0.84 -23.53
CA LYS A 249 -12.88 -0.13 -24.31
C LYS A 249 -12.69 1.28 -23.77
N PHE A 250 -11.49 1.79 -23.92
CA PHE A 250 -11.09 3.08 -23.38
C PHE A 250 -10.24 3.85 -24.37
N SER A 251 -10.20 5.17 -24.22
CA SER A 251 -9.39 6.06 -25.04
C SER A 251 -8.75 7.12 -24.15
N LYS A 252 -7.62 7.66 -24.61
CA LYS A 252 -6.84 8.69 -23.95
C LYS A 252 -6.96 10.01 -24.71
N TYR A 253 -7.14 11.09 -23.97
CA TYR A 253 -7.11 12.45 -24.48
C TYR A 253 -5.68 12.97 -24.59
N ASP A 254 -5.36 13.58 -25.72
CA ASP A 254 -4.14 14.34 -25.93
C ASP A 254 -4.47 15.83 -25.88
N ALA A 255 -4.15 16.45 -24.73
CA ALA A 255 -4.38 17.88 -24.49
C ALA A 255 -3.56 18.80 -25.40
N ALA A 256 -2.42 18.33 -25.95
CA ALA A 256 -1.61 19.16 -26.83
C ALA A 256 -2.26 19.34 -28.21
N SER A 257 -2.93 18.30 -28.70
CA SER A 257 -3.65 18.32 -29.98
C SER A 257 -5.15 18.60 -29.83
N GLY A 258 -5.70 18.47 -28.62
CA GLY A 258 -7.12 18.58 -28.34
C GLY A 258 -7.94 17.41 -28.88
N THR A 259 -7.32 16.24 -29.09
CA THR A 259 -7.95 15.07 -29.71
C THR A 259 -7.90 13.82 -28.84
N TRP A 260 -8.77 12.85 -29.12
CA TRP A 260 -8.77 11.53 -28.49
C TRP A 260 -8.06 10.51 -29.37
N GLY A 261 -7.30 9.62 -28.74
CA GLY A 261 -6.65 8.49 -29.40
C GLY A 261 -7.63 7.38 -29.82
N ASN A 262 -7.11 6.40 -30.55
CA ASN A 262 -7.88 5.19 -30.88
C ASN A 262 -8.34 4.46 -29.62
N PHE A 263 -9.47 3.76 -29.71
CA PHE A 263 -9.90 2.88 -28.64
C PHE A 263 -8.91 1.74 -28.44
N ILE A 264 -8.60 1.49 -27.18
CA ILE A 264 -7.97 0.27 -26.72
C ILE A 264 -9.08 -0.60 -26.16
N ASP A 265 -9.18 -1.80 -26.69
CA ASP A 265 -10.20 -2.74 -26.28
C ASP A 265 -9.61 -3.73 -25.29
N PHE A 266 -10.10 -3.68 -24.05
CA PHE A 266 -9.64 -4.61 -23.02
C PHE A 266 -9.98 -6.06 -23.38
N ASN A 267 -11.18 -6.29 -23.90
CA ASN A 267 -11.63 -7.58 -24.37
C ASN A 267 -12.45 -7.42 -25.66
N ARG A 268 -12.89 -8.54 -26.23
CA ARG A 268 -13.69 -8.55 -27.48
C ARG A 268 -15.08 -9.16 -27.26
N LEU A 269 -16.04 -8.68 -28.05
CA LEU A 269 -17.31 -9.37 -28.26
C LEU A 269 -17.09 -10.72 -28.95
N ASN A 270 -18.06 -11.62 -28.79
CA ASN A 270 -18.11 -12.93 -29.43
C ASN A 270 -16.89 -13.82 -29.09
N ALA A 271 -16.48 -13.83 -27.82
CA ALA A 271 -15.31 -14.60 -27.37
C ALA A 271 -15.34 -16.08 -27.78
N LYS A 272 -16.51 -16.70 -27.86
CA LYS A 272 -16.68 -18.10 -28.32
C LYS A 272 -16.26 -18.36 -29.77
N SER A 273 -15.98 -17.30 -30.53
CA SER A 273 -15.46 -17.43 -31.90
C SER A 273 -13.98 -17.84 -31.92
N GLN A 274 -13.27 -17.71 -30.79
CA GLN A 274 -11.89 -18.15 -30.65
C GLN A 274 -11.80 -19.64 -30.34
N SER A 275 -10.74 -20.28 -30.85
CA SER A 275 -10.47 -21.69 -30.58
C SER A 275 -10.23 -21.91 -29.09
N GLY A 276 -10.85 -22.94 -28.51
CA GLY A 276 -10.73 -23.27 -27.08
C GLY A 276 -11.67 -22.52 -26.15
N ILE A 277 -12.44 -21.53 -26.63
CA ILE A 277 -13.40 -20.78 -25.81
C ILE A 277 -14.83 -21.23 -26.12
N THR A 278 -15.53 -21.76 -25.11
CA THR A 278 -16.86 -22.36 -25.29
C THR A 278 -18.00 -21.33 -25.21
N TYR A 279 -17.84 -20.28 -24.42
CA TYR A 279 -18.92 -19.35 -24.07
C TYR A 279 -18.56 -17.90 -24.36
N ASN A 280 -19.55 -17.12 -24.78
CA ASN A 280 -19.44 -15.66 -24.71
C ASN A 280 -19.50 -15.23 -23.25
N TRP A 281 -19.03 -14.02 -22.98
CA TRP A 281 -19.15 -13.45 -21.65
C TRP A 281 -19.30 -11.92 -21.69
N GLY A 282 -19.91 -11.38 -20.64
CA GLY A 282 -20.01 -9.94 -20.39
C GLY A 282 -19.35 -9.56 -19.07
N LEU A 283 -19.07 -8.27 -18.90
CA LEU A 283 -18.37 -7.71 -17.74
C LEU A 283 -19.32 -6.83 -16.93
N TYR A 284 -19.25 -6.98 -15.60
CA TYR A 284 -19.97 -6.17 -14.63
C TYR A 284 -19.01 -5.74 -13.53
N GLY A 285 -18.50 -4.53 -13.67
CA GLY A 285 -17.43 -3.97 -12.84
C GLY A 285 -16.93 -2.67 -13.47
N ASP A 286 -15.67 -2.34 -13.26
CA ASP A 286 -15.15 -1.01 -13.62
C ASP A 286 -13.65 -1.05 -14.02
N ILE A 287 -13.23 -0.05 -14.78
CA ILE A 287 -11.83 0.31 -15.01
C ILE A 287 -11.52 1.51 -14.13
N LYS A 288 -10.49 1.40 -13.29
CA LYS A 288 -10.04 2.48 -12.42
C LYS A 288 -8.53 2.66 -12.57
N TYR A 289 -8.09 3.91 -12.49
CA TYR A 289 -6.69 4.21 -12.23
C TYR A 289 -6.49 4.30 -10.73
N ALA A 290 -5.65 3.41 -10.18
CA ALA A 290 -5.43 3.31 -8.75
C ALA A 290 -3.99 2.89 -8.48
N ASN A 291 -3.34 3.52 -7.50
CA ASN A 291 -1.96 3.22 -7.12
C ASN A 291 -1.02 3.16 -8.35
N GLY A 292 -0.99 4.25 -9.11
CA GLY A 292 -0.12 4.47 -10.28
C GLY A 292 -0.34 3.57 -11.50
N LYS A 293 -1.47 2.86 -11.58
CA LYS A 293 -1.75 1.96 -12.70
C LYS A 293 -3.21 2.01 -13.12
N ILE A 294 -3.45 1.85 -14.42
CA ILE A 294 -4.76 1.48 -14.94
C ILE A 294 -5.04 0.01 -14.62
N ARG A 295 -6.22 -0.27 -14.09
CA ARG A 295 -6.61 -1.61 -13.67
C ARG A 295 -8.09 -1.83 -13.94
N ILE A 296 -8.47 -3.09 -13.96
CA ILE A 296 -9.84 -3.53 -14.17
C ILE A 296 -10.20 -4.56 -13.12
N GLY A 297 -11.42 -4.47 -12.61
CA GLY A 297 -12.01 -5.45 -11.72
C GLY A 297 -13.49 -5.64 -12.06
N PHE A 298 -13.91 -6.89 -12.26
CA PHE A 298 -15.28 -7.21 -12.65
C PHE A 298 -15.74 -8.61 -12.23
N GLN A 299 -17.05 -8.82 -12.28
CA GLN A 299 -17.66 -10.15 -12.29
C GLN A 299 -18.12 -10.49 -13.71
N ARG A 300 -17.88 -11.73 -14.13
CA ARG A 300 -18.22 -12.20 -15.48
C ARG A 300 -19.67 -12.64 -15.49
N ARG A 301 -20.42 -12.34 -16.55
CA ARG A 301 -21.67 -13.04 -16.89
C ARG A 301 -21.41 -13.98 -18.05
N SER A 302 -21.36 -15.28 -17.79
CA SER A 302 -21.18 -16.30 -18.83
C SER A 302 -22.42 -16.42 -19.71
N SER A 303 -22.25 -16.85 -20.96
CA SER A 303 -23.37 -17.29 -21.81
C SER A 303 -23.75 -18.75 -21.59
N ASN A 304 -23.07 -19.45 -20.67
CA ASN A 304 -23.49 -20.75 -20.18
C ASN A 304 -24.77 -20.59 -19.34
N ASN A 305 -25.87 -21.22 -19.77
CA ASN A 305 -27.12 -21.22 -19.02
C ASN A 305 -27.41 -22.60 -18.43
N ASP A 306 -26.41 -23.47 -18.31
CA ASP A 306 -26.56 -24.83 -17.78
C ASP A 306 -25.76 -25.08 -16.49
N ASP A 307 -25.11 -24.04 -15.96
CA ASP A 307 -24.43 -24.10 -14.67
C ASP A 307 -25.28 -23.55 -13.50
N LYS A 308 -24.69 -23.49 -12.31
CA LYS A 308 -25.36 -23.02 -11.09
C LYS A 308 -25.64 -21.51 -11.10
N TYR A 309 -25.05 -20.71 -11.99
CA TYR A 309 -25.09 -19.25 -11.94
C TYR A 309 -26.24 -18.68 -12.76
N GLN A 310 -27.18 -18.02 -12.09
CA GLN A 310 -28.28 -17.33 -12.77
C GLN A 310 -27.81 -16.12 -13.60
N TYR A 311 -26.75 -15.44 -13.15
CA TYR A 311 -26.24 -14.23 -13.78
C TYR A 311 -24.71 -14.17 -13.75
N GLN A 312 -24.11 -13.39 -12.84
CA GLN A 312 -22.65 -13.28 -12.76
C GLN A 312 -22.03 -14.45 -11.99
N ASN A 313 -20.75 -14.68 -12.25
CA ASN A 313 -19.85 -15.57 -11.52
C ASN A 313 -18.45 -14.94 -11.45
N GLY A 314 -17.63 -15.38 -10.50
CA GLY A 314 -16.22 -15.04 -10.37
C GLY A 314 -15.92 -13.59 -9.98
N ILE A 315 -14.69 -13.37 -9.53
CA ILE A 315 -14.04 -12.06 -9.43
C ILE A 315 -12.82 -12.10 -10.36
N TYR A 316 -12.69 -11.12 -11.22
CA TYR A 316 -11.66 -11.02 -12.25
C TYR A 316 -10.91 -9.71 -12.10
N TYR A 317 -9.58 -9.74 -12.16
CA TYR A 317 -8.76 -8.55 -11.97
C TYR A 317 -7.43 -8.59 -12.71
N ALA A 318 -7.10 -7.46 -13.32
CA ALA A 318 -5.85 -7.23 -14.03
C ALA A 318 -5.40 -5.77 -13.90
N TYR A 319 -4.11 -5.52 -14.11
CA TYR A 319 -3.54 -4.18 -14.16
C TYR A 319 -2.58 -4.07 -15.33
N SER A 320 -2.26 -2.84 -15.73
CA SER A 320 -1.20 -2.56 -16.69
C SER A 320 -0.11 -1.70 -16.05
N ASP A 321 1.14 -2.03 -16.37
CA ASP A 321 2.31 -1.19 -16.03
C ASP A 321 2.49 0.00 -16.99
N ASP A 322 1.75 0.03 -18.10
CA ASP A 322 1.70 1.14 -19.04
C ASP A 322 0.62 2.14 -18.57
N PRO A 323 0.96 3.39 -18.23
CA PRO A 323 0.00 4.39 -17.75
C PRO A 323 -1.15 4.70 -18.72
N SER A 324 -0.97 4.40 -20.01
CA SER A 324 -2.03 4.54 -21.03
C SER A 324 -2.96 3.33 -21.12
N GLY A 325 -2.54 2.18 -20.58
CA GLY A 325 -3.22 0.90 -20.72
C GLY A 325 -3.12 0.26 -22.10
N ALA A 326 -2.29 0.77 -23.01
CA ALA A 326 -2.15 0.21 -24.35
C ALA A 326 -1.46 -1.16 -24.36
N THR A 327 -0.49 -1.36 -23.45
CA THR A 327 0.33 -2.57 -23.37
C THR A 327 0.55 -3.00 -21.92
N GLY A 328 1.45 -3.95 -21.65
CA GLY A 328 1.95 -4.22 -20.30
C GLY A 328 0.93 -4.80 -19.32
N TRP A 329 -0.13 -5.45 -19.81
CA TRP A 329 -1.17 -6.04 -18.96
C TRP A 329 -0.69 -7.30 -18.26
N LYS A 330 -1.05 -7.41 -16.97
CA LYS A 330 -0.72 -8.51 -16.07
C LYS A 330 -1.93 -8.90 -15.24
N ASN A 331 -2.04 -10.19 -14.96
CA ASN A 331 -3.02 -10.66 -13.98
C ASN A 331 -2.58 -10.33 -12.54
N TYR A 332 -3.41 -10.69 -11.56
CA TYR A 332 -3.13 -10.46 -10.14
C TYR A 332 -1.86 -11.15 -9.60
N LYS A 333 -1.30 -12.14 -10.33
CA LYS A 333 -0.05 -12.84 -9.99
C LYS A 333 1.18 -12.20 -10.65
N GLY A 334 1.00 -11.15 -11.46
CA GLY A 334 2.06 -10.52 -12.23
C GLY A 334 2.41 -11.25 -13.53
N GLU A 335 1.61 -12.23 -13.95
CA GLU A 335 1.81 -12.96 -15.21
C GLU A 335 1.30 -12.10 -16.37
N PRO A 336 2.12 -11.87 -17.42
CA PRO A 336 1.76 -10.99 -18.53
C PRO A 336 0.75 -11.64 -19.48
N PHE A 337 -0.10 -10.83 -20.09
CA PHE A 337 -0.98 -11.23 -21.19
C PHE A 337 -1.21 -10.06 -22.16
N ASP A 338 -1.60 -10.39 -23.39
CA ASP A 338 -1.87 -9.40 -24.44
C ASP A 338 -3.36 -9.05 -24.53
N LEU A 339 -3.64 -7.81 -24.93
CA LEU A 339 -4.98 -7.38 -25.32
C LEU A 339 -5.23 -7.65 -26.82
N PRO A 340 -6.49 -7.92 -27.22
CA PRO A 340 -7.67 -8.05 -26.37
C PRO A 340 -7.73 -9.39 -25.62
N LEU A 341 -8.22 -9.36 -24.38
CA LEU A 341 -8.46 -10.56 -23.59
C LEU A 341 -9.65 -11.35 -24.14
N TRP A 342 -9.42 -12.63 -24.43
CA TRP A 342 -10.47 -13.52 -24.95
C TRP A 342 -11.01 -14.46 -23.89
N ASP A 343 -10.13 -15.07 -23.08
CA ASP A 343 -10.50 -15.93 -21.98
C ASP A 343 -10.38 -15.18 -20.64
N ALA A 344 -11.52 -14.90 -20.02
CA ALA A 344 -11.54 -14.22 -18.73
C ALA A 344 -10.84 -15.03 -17.62
N ASP A 345 -10.75 -16.35 -17.72
CA ASP A 345 -10.19 -17.18 -16.65
C ASP A 345 -8.67 -16.96 -16.44
N VAL A 346 -7.98 -16.36 -17.42
CA VAL A 346 -6.58 -15.88 -17.30
C VAL A 346 -6.38 -14.91 -16.12
N ILE A 347 -7.43 -14.15 -15.77
CA ILE A 347 -7.39 -13.10 -14.74
C ILE A 347 -8.37 -13.37 -13.59
N LYS A 348 -8.86 -14.60 -13.45
CA LYS A 348 -9.79 -14.97 -12.38
C LYS A 348 -9.07 -15.05 -11.03
N VAL A 349 -9.52 -14.24 -10.08
CA VAL A 349 -8.99 -14.20 -8.71
C VAL A 349 -9.60 -15.31 -7.85
N MET A 350 -10.92 -15.37 -7.78
CA MET A 350 -11.66 -16.32 -6.95
C MET A 350 -13.12 -16.46 -7.42
N GLU A 351 -13.87 -17.38 -6.81
CA GLU A 351 -15.29 -17.64 -7.14
C GLU A 351 -16.22 -17.45 -5.93
N PRO A 352 -17.00 -16.34 -5.87
CA PRO A 352 -17.97 -16.12 -4.79
C PRO A 352 -19.03 -17.22 -4.68
N GLY A 353 -19.35 -17.88 -5.80
CA GLY A 353 -20.30 -19.00 -5.83
C GLY A 353 -19.91 -20.22 -5.00
N ASP A 354 -18.65 -20.32 -4.57
CA ASP A 354 -18.18 -21.44 -3.76
C ASP A 354 -18.42 -21.22 -2.26
N TYR A 355 -18.87 -20.03 -1.88
CA TYR A 355 -19.28 -19.70 -0.51
C TYR A 355 -20.72 -20.08 -0.20
N VAL A 356 -21.45 -20.66 -1.16
CA VAL A 356 -22.82 -21.15 -0.97
C VAL A 356 -22.92 -22.63 -1.32
N ALA A 357 -23.86 -23.33 -0.71
CA ALA A 357 -23.94 -24.79 -0.78
C ALA A 357 -24.59 -25.30 -2.06
N THR A 358 -25.53 -24.55 -2.64
CA THR A 358 -26.25 -25.01 -3.85
C THR A 358 -25.30 -25.23 -5.03
N THR A 359 -25.56 -26.32 -5.74
CA THR A 359 -24.95 -26.64 -7.05
C THR A 359 -26.00 -26.72 -8.15
N GLN A 360 -27.27 -26.45 -7.82
CA GLN A 360 -28.38 -26.56 -8.74
C GLN A 360 -28.34 -25.46 -9.79
N LYS A 361 -28.79 -25.79 -11.01
CA LYS A 361 -28.89 -24.87 -12.12
C LYS A 361 -29.66 -23.60 -11.75
N ASP A 362 -29.09 -22.43 -12.09
CA ASP A 362 -29.66 -21.09 -11.85
C ASP A 362 -29.97 -20.76 -10.37
N LYS A 363 -29.34 -21.43 -9.39
CA LYS A 363 -29.59 -21.20 -7.95
C LYS A 363 -28.57 -20.32 -7.25
N VAL A 364 -27.43 -20.03 -7.87
CA VAL A 364 -26.47 -19.01 -7.40
C VAL A 364 -26.76 -17.69 -8.10
N HIS A 365 -27.18 -16.69 -7.34
CA HIS A 365 -27.49 -15.36 -7.82
C HIS A 365 -26.45 -14.34 -7.33
N ILE A 366 -25.68 -13.78 -8.27
CA ILE A 366 -24.69 -12.73 -8.03
C ILE A 366 -25.03 -11.53 -8.92
N VAL A 367 -25.51 -10.44 -8.31
CA VAL A 367 -25.80 -9.15 -8.97
C VAL A 367 -25.75 -8.02 -7.92
N GLY A 368 -25.05 -6.94 -8.22
CA GLY A 368 -24.89 -5.77 -7.35
C GLY A 368 -23.93 -6.03 -6.18
N ASN A 369 -23.64 -5.00 -5.39
CA ASN A 369 -22.72 -5.06 -4.25
C ASN A 369 -21.32 -5.61 -4.62
N PHE A 370 -20.89 -5.35 -5.85
CA PHE A 370 -19.54 -5.65 -6.30
C PHE A 370 -18.83 -4.35 -6.61
N ASP A 371 -17.64 -4.20 -6.03
CA ASP A 371 -16.71 -3.14 -6.37
C ASP A 371 -15.30 -3.51 -5.90
N TRP A 372 -14.31 -2.74 -6.33
CA TRP A 372 -12.91 -2.98 -6.01
C TRP A 372 -12.11 -1.68 -5.88
N THR A 373 -11.01 -1.73 -5.14
CA THR A 373 -10.06 -0.61 -5.02
C THR A 373 -8.64 -1.12 -4.75
N VAL A 374 -7.64 -0.26 -4.95
CA VAL A 374 -6.23 -0.51 -4.58
C VAL A 374 -5.72 0.67 -3.79
N THR A 375 -5.22 0.43 -2.57
CA THR A 375 -4.69 1.49 -1.69
C THR A 375 -3.35 2.03 -2.20
N GLY A 376 -2.88 3.15 -1.65
CA GLY A 376 -1.54 3.68 -1.92
C GLY A 376 -0.39 2.76 -1.47
N ASN A 377 -0.67 1.80 -0.58
CA ASN A 377 0.28 0.75 -0.18
C ASN A 377 0.18 -0.51 -1.08
N GLY A 378 -0.64 -0.47 -2.12
CA GLY A 378 -0.83 -1.58 -3.06
C GLY A 378 -1.77 -2.68 -2.57
N ASP A 379 -2.45 -2.51 -1.43
CA ASP A 379 -3.43 -3.50 -0.97
C ASP A 379 -4.62 -3.54 -1.94
N VAL A 380 -4.96 -4.72 -2.44
CA VAL A 380 -6.08 -4.91 -3.37
C VAL A 380 -7.30 -5.36 -2.58
N HIS A 381 -8.46 -4.74 -2.83
CA HIS A 381 -9.71 -5.06 -2.14
C HIS A 381 -10.85 -5.24 -3.13
N PHE A 382 -11.70 -6.24 -2.87
CA PHE A 382 -12.96 -6.51 -3.57
C PHE A 382 -14.07 -6.73 -2.54
N ILE A 383 -15.24 -6.16 -2.80
CA ILE A 383 -16.48 -6.58 -2.13
C ILE A 383 -17.33 -7.35 -3.13
N SER A 384 -18.08 -8.35 -2.66
CA SER A 384 -19.06 -9.05 -3.47
C SER A 384 -20.24 -9.56 -2.64
N ARG A 385 -21.38 -9.83 -3.31
CA ARG A 385 -22.53 -10.51 -2.70
C ARG A 385 -22.86 -11.77 -3.48
N VAL A 386 -23.08 -12.86 -2.77
CA VAL A 386 -23.60 -14.12 -3.32
C VAL A 386 -24.89 -14.52 -2.60
N ARG A 387 -25.90 -14.92 -3.38
CA ARG A 387 -27.17 -15.43 -2.85
C ARG A 387 -27.42 -16.84 -3.35
N ASP A 388 -27.67 -17.75 -2.42
CA ASP A 388 -28.21 -19.07 -2.66
C ASP A 388 -29.74 -18.99 -2.66
N ASN A 389 -30.34 -19.10 -3.84
CA ASN A 389 -31.79 -19.05 -4.00
C ASN A 389 -32.49 -20.37 -3.62
N GLU A 390 -31.76 -21.49 -3.57
CA GLU A 390 -32.31 -22.77 -3.11
C GLU A 390 -32.46 -22.75 -1.58
N ASN A 391 -31.39 -22.35 -0.88
CA ASN A 391 -31.32 -22.39 0.58
C ASN A 391 -31.67 -21.05 1.25
N ASN A 392 -32.01 -20.03 0.47
CA ASN A 392 -32.33 -18.67 0.94
C ASN A 392 -31.23 -18.05 1.83
N VAL A 393 -29.96 -18.28 1.47
CA VAL A 393 -28.78 -17.73 2.16
C VAL A 393 -28.21 -16.58 1.34
N THR A 394 -27.87 -15.47 1.98
CA THR A 394 -27.13 -14.37 1.34
C THR A 394 -25.86 -14.12 2.14
N LYS A 395 -24.73 -14.05 1.46
CA LYS A 395 -23.43 -13.73 2.05
C LYS A 395 -22.85 -12.49 1.37
N TYR A 396 -22.25 -11.64 2.18
CA TYR A 396 -21.40 -10.55 1.73
C TYR A 396 -19.97 -10.95 2.01
N LEU A 397 -19.11 -10.79 1.01
CA LEU A 397 -17.73 -11.21 1.06
C LEU A 397 -16.84 -9.98 0.90
N HIS A 398 -15.79 -9.92 1.69
CA HIS A 398 -14.69 -8.98 1.49
C HIS A 398 -13.42 -9.79 1.19
N THR A 399 -12.91 -9.64 -0.03
CA THR A 399 -11.73 -10.34 -0.53
C THR A 399 -10.59 -9.33 -0.69
N TYR A 400 -9.46 -9.53 -0.02
CA TYR A 400 -8.36 -8.57 -0.03
C TYR A 400 -6.99 -9.25 -0.06
N GLN A 401 -6.00 -8.54 -0.58
CA GLN A 401 -4.60 -8.98 -0.69
C GLN A 401 -3.69 -7.88 -0.14
N PRO A 402 -3.09 -8.08 1.04
CA PRO A 402 -2.17 -7.13 1.62
C PRO A 402 -0.95 -6.88 0.72
N SER A 403 -0.59 -5.61 0.55
CA SER A 403 0.55 -5.12 -0.25
C SER A 403 0.56 -5.57 -1.72
N GLY A 404 -0.55 -6.12 -2.22
CA GLY A 404 -0.66 -6.62 -3.59
C GLY A 404 0.19 -7.87 -3.88
N THR A 405 0.63 -8.58 -2.84
CA THR A 405 1.47 -9.78 -2.98
C THR A 405 0.87 -10.97 -2.20
N GLY A 406 1.17 -12.19 -2.65
CA GLY A 406 0.66 -13.42 -2.02
C GLY A 406 -0.79 -13.76 -2.42
N ASP A 407 -1.46 -14.57 -1.61
CA ASP A 407 -2.83 -15.02 -1.88
C ASP A 407 -3.88 -14.05 -1.35
N PHE A 408 -5.04 -14.03 -2.02
CA PHE A 408 -6.21 -13.29 -1.54
C PHE A 408 -6.83 -13.96 -0.32
N ILE A 409 -7.14 -13.14 0.70
CA ILE A 409 -7.88 -13.53 1.90
C ILE A 409 -9.34 -13.13 1.69
N THR A 410 -10.27 -14.04 1.92
CA THR A 410 -11.72 -13.73 1.85
C THR A 410 -12.37 -13.91 3.20
N SER A 411 -13.04 -12.86 3.67
CA SER A 411 -13.82 -12.83 4.91
C SER A 411 -15.31 -12.90 4.60
N GLU A 412 -16.03 -13.75 5.34
CA GLU A 412 -17.51 -13.76 5.42
C GLU A 412 -18.03 -12.85 6.54
N ASP A 413 -17.16 -12.40 7.44
CA ASP A 413 -17.48 -11.44 8.49
C ASP A 413 -17.46 -10.02 7.92
N PHE A 414 -18.41 -9.75 7.03
CA PHE A 414 -18.54 -8.48 6.34
C PHE A 414 -20.02 -8.12 6.23
N SER A 415 -20.38 -6.90 6.66
CA SER A 415 -21.78 -6.43 6.68
C SER A 415 -22.33 -6.09 5.30
N GLY A 416 -21.47 -5.97 4.30
CA GLY A 416 -21.84 -5.57 2.94
C GLY A 416 -21.59 -4.09 2.65
N GLY A 417 -21.43 -3.78 1.37
CA GLY A 417 -21.26 -2.43 0.84
C GLY A 417 -21.68 -2.37 -0.61
N SER A 418 -21.83 -1.18 -1.18
CA SER A 418 -22.15 -0.98 -2.60
C SER A 418 -20.95 -0.56 -3.45
N ALA A 419 -19.99 0.14 -2.85
CA ALA A 419 -18.78 0.64 -3.49
C ALA A 419 -17.63 0.73 -2.48
N LEU A 420 -16.41 0.54 -2.97
CA LEU A 420 -15.17 0.71 -2.22
C LEU A 420 -14.47 1.97 -2.71
N TYR A 421 -13.91 2.71 -1.76
CA TYR A 421 -13.10 3.87 -2.04
C TYR A 421 -11.80 3.80 -1.25
N THR A 422 -10.81 4.59 -1.64
CA THR A 422 -9.53 4.66 -0.94
C THR A 422 -8.99 6.08 -0.96
N SER A 423 -8.22 6.41 0.08
CA SER A 423 -7.39 7.59 0.13
C SER A 423 -6.20 7.27 1.04
N GLY A 424 -4.98 7.42 0.52
CA GLY A 424 -3.78 6.93 1.21
C GLY A 424 -3.83 5.40 1.42
N ASN A 425 -3.59 4.96 2.65
CA ASN A 425 -3.50 3.55 3.01
C ASN A 425 -4.81 2.96 3.56
N ASP A 426 -5.90 3.73 3.52
CA ASP A 426 -7.18 3.34 4.10
C ASP A 426 -8.20 3.02 3.01
N VAL A 427 -9.12 2.12 3.35
CA VAL A 427 -10.26 1.73 2.52
C VAL A 427 -11.54 2.18 3.21
N TYR A 428 -12.46 2.71 2.41
CA TYR A 428 -13.69 3.32 2.90
C TYR A 428 -14.92 2.69 2.24
N LEU A 429 -15.97 2.52 3.04
CA LEU A 429 -17.35 2.36 2.56
C LEU A 429 -18.08 3.65 2.86
N ILE A 430 -18.64 4.25 1.83
CA ILE A 430 -19.38 5.51 1.93
C ILE A 430 -20.74 5.29 1.30
N GLY A 431 -21.79 5.61 2.05
CA GLY A 431 -23.14 5.28 1.63
C GLY A 431 -24.20 6.01 2.46
N LEU A 432 -25.43 5.52 2.35
CA LEU A 432 -26.58 6.01 3.09
C LEU A 432 -27.10 4.92 4.03
N ASN A 433 -27.30 5.25 5.30
CA ASN A 433 -27.98 4.44 6.28
C ASN A 433 -29.26 5.16 6.70
N ASN A 434 -30.44 4.62 6.35
CA ASN A 434 -31.73 5.30 6.52
C ASN A 434 -31.73 6.74 5.95
N GLY A 435 -31.17 6.89 4.75
CA GLY A 435 -31.01 8.18 4.06
C GLY A 435 -29.93 9.11 4.64
N ARG A 436 -29.17 8.69 5.65
CA ARG A 436 -28.10 9.48 6.28
C ARG A 436 -26.73 9.05 5.80
N VAL A 437 -25.89 10.02 5.48
CA VAL A 437 -24.51 9.74 5.05
C VAL A 437 -23.72 9.08 6.18
N PHE A 438 -23.04 7.99 5.87
CA PHE A 438 -22.06 7.35 6.75
C PHE A 438 -20.74 7.12 6.03
N VAL A 439 -19.67 7.00 6.82
CA VAL A 439 -18.34 6.57 6.39
C VAL A 439 -17.87 5.48 7.35
N ASP A 440 -17.67 4.28 6.81
CA ASP A 440 -16.91 3.22 7.47
C ASP A 440 -15.48 3.23 6.91
N LYS A 441 -14.51 2.94 7.76
CA LYS A 441 -13.09 2.93 7.44
C LYS A 441 -12.44 1.63 7.89
N THR A 442 -11.52 1.12 7.11
CA THR A 442 -10.58 0.08 7.52
C THR A 442 -9.18 0.38 7.00
N ALA A 443 -8.15 -0.16 7.66
CA ALA A 443 -6.79 -0.10 7.12
C ALA A 443 -6.67 -1.02 5.90
N GLY A 444 -5.90 -0.59 4.90
CA GLY A 444 -5.54 -1.41 3.74
C GLY A 444 -4.99 -2.77 4.14
N GLY A 445 -5.33 -3.79 3.37
CA GLY A 445 -4.97 -5.19 3.63
C GLY A 445 -5.71 -5.81 4.82
N THR A 446 -6.79 -5.20 5.32
CA THR A 446 -7.57 -5.73 6.46
C THR A 446 -9.09 -5.70 6.22
N ASN A 447 -9.88 -6.32 7.10
CA ASN A 447 -11.36 -6.35 7.06
C ASN A 447 -12.02 -5.66 8.27
N ASN A 448 -11.28 -4.85 9.02
CA ASN A 448 -11.76 -4.26 10.28
C ASN A 448 -12.51 -2.95 10.02
N PHE A 449 -13.65 -3.00 9.31
CA PHE A 449 -14.44 -1.79 9.03
C PHE A 449 -15.05 -1.24 10.32
N GLN A 450 -14.87 0.06 10.55
CA GLN A 450 -15.43 0.77 11.68
C GLN A 450 -16.11 2.05 11.22
N ARG A 451 -17.29 2.31 11.79
CA ARG A 451 -18.01 3.59 11.60
C ARG A 451 -17.19 4.73 12.17
N VAL A 452 -16.70 5.60 11.28
CA VAL A 452 -15.91 6.79 11.65
C VAL A 452 -16.70 8.09 11.50
N TYR A 453 -17.80 8.07 10.75
CA TYR A 453 -18.73 9.19 10.62
C TYR A 453 -20.14 8.69 10.30
N GLU A 454 -21.16 9.29 10.92
CA GLU A 454 -22.57 9.14 10.54
C GLU A 454 -23.30 10.44 10.82
N ALA A 455 -24.05 10.93 9.84
CA ALA A 455 -24.94 12.06 10.04
C ALA A 455 -26.13 11.64 10.92
N THR A 456 -26.24 12.22 12.11
CA THR A 456 -27.35 11.94 13.05
C THR A 456 -28.52 12.92 12.92
N THR A 457 -28.32 14.04 12.22
CA THR A 457 -29.32 15.10 11.99
C THR A 457 -29.18 15.68 10.58
N GLY A 458 -30.08 16.59 10.17
CA GLY A 458 -30.05 17.26 8.85
C GLY A 458 -31.02 16.64 7.83
N ARG A 459 -30.64 16.62 6.55
CA ARG A 459 -31.41 16.02 5.44
C ARG A 459 -31.24 14.50 5.32
N THR A 460 -32.26 13.85 4.77
CA THR A 460 -32.17 12.48 4.25
C THR A 460 -32.07 12.52 2.75
N PHE A 461 -31.34 11.55 2.19
CA PHE A 461 -31.08 11.45 0.76
C PHE A 461 -31.61 10.13 0.22
N ASP A 462 -32.11 10.14 -1.01
CA ASP A 462 -32.59 8.93 -1.71
C ASP A 462 -31.39 8.14 -2.28
N HIS A 463 -30.47 8.86 -2.94
CA HIS A 463 -29.25 8.30 -3.51
C HIS A 463 -28.18 9.38 -3.71
N GLY A 464 -27.01 8.95 -4.18
CA GLY A 464 -25.98 9.85 -4.68
C GLY A 464 -24.81 9.09 -5.30
N VAL A 465 -23.79 9.84 -5.69
CA VAL A 465 -22.51 9.38 -6.20
C VAL A 465 -21.37 10.06 -5.44
N VAL A 466 -20.31 9.31 -5.18
CA VAL A 466 -19.11 9.78 -4.50
C VAL A 466 -17.96 9.95 -5.48
N ASN A 467 -17.24 11.05 -5.36
CA ASN A 467 -15.86 11.20 -5.84
C ASN A 467 -14.93 11.40 -4.63
N ILE A 468 -13.83 10.65 -4.55
CA ILE A 468 -12.77 10.91 -3.56
C ILE A 468 -11.62 11.61 -4.26
N LYS A 469 -11.17 12.71 -3.65
CA LYS A 469 -9.97 13.44 -4.10
C LYS A 469 -9.41 14.26 -2.94
N ASP A 470 -8.08 14.35 -2.85
CA ASP A 470 -7.36 15.17 -1.87
C ASP A 470 -7.78 14.91 -0.40
N GLY A 471 -7.98 13.64 -0.05
CA GLY A 471 -8.41 13.24 1.31
C GLY A 471 -9.85 13.65 1.66
N LYS A 472 -10.65 14.06 0.68
CA LYS A 472 -12.03 14.48 0.86
C LYS A 472 -12.99 13.63 0.03
N VAL A 473 -14.19 13.47 0.58
CA VAL A 473 -15.33 12.87 -0.10
C VAL A 473 -16.19 14.00 -0.65
N TYR A 474 -16.39 14.01 -1.95
CA TYR A 474 -17.36 14.82 -2.66
C TYR A 474 -18.59 13.96 -2.92
N TYR A 475 -19.54 13.98 -1.99
CA TYR A 475 -20.77 13.19 -2.09
C TYR A 475 -21.87 14.04 -2.72
N TYR A 476 -22.15 13.79 -4.00
CA TYR A 476 -23.22 14.44 -4.74
C TYR A 476 -24.52 13.64 -4.60
N LEU A 477 -25.53 14.27 -4.01
CA LEU A 477 -26.69 13.61 -3.41
C LEU A 477 -28.01 14.20 -3.90
N MET A 478 -29.04 13.37 -4.00
CA MET A 478 -30.42 13.79 -4.20
C MET A 478 -31.20 13.68 -2.88
N GLU A 479 -31.82 14.78 -2.44
CA GLU A 479 -32.63 14.81 -1.21
C GLU A 479 -33.88 13.93 -1.36
N ASP A 480 -34.20 13.16 -0.30
CA ASP A 480 -35.35 12.26 -0.25
C ASP A 480 -36.66 13.06 -0.11
N THR A 481 -37.14 13.53 -1.25
CA THR A 481 -38.39 14.27 -1.43
C THR A 481 -39.29 13.54 -2.43
N SER A 482 -40.31 14.20 -2.98
CA SER A 482 -41.25 13.57 -3.92
C SER A 482 -41.40 14.37 -5.19
N GLY A 483 -41.75 13.69 -6.29
CA GLY A 483 -41.92 14.32 -7.60
C GLY A 483 -40.79 13.99 -8.58
N SER A 484 -40.89 14.51 -9.80
CA SER A 484 -39.86 14.35 -10.83
C SER A 484 -38.83 15.48 -10.87
N ALA A 485 -38.89 16.39 -9.91
CA ALA A 485 -37.93 17.48 -9.69
C ALA A 485 -37.61 17.50 -8.19
N MET A 486 -36.41 17.04 -7.83
CA MET A 486 -35.97 16.84 -6.46
C MET A 486 -34.67 17.61 -6.20
N PRO A 487 -34.48 18.20 -5.01
CA PRO A 487 -33.26 18.95 -4.72
C PRO A 487 -31.98 18.11 -4.79
N LEU A 488 -30.89 18.72 -5.27
CA LEU A 488 -29.55 18.14 -5.31
C LEU A 488 -28.60 18.91 -4.40
N TYR A 489 -27.74 18.20 -3.68
CA TYR A 489 -26.74 18.75 -2.77
C TYR A 489 -25.37 18.13 -2.99
N LEU A 490 -24.33 18.90 -2.72
CA LEU A 490 -22.97 18.40 -2.57
C LEU A 490 -22.58 18.46 -1.10
N GLN A 491 -22.22 17.32 -0.52
CA GLN A 491 -21.51 17.28 0.76
C GLN A 491 -20.02 17.09 0.52
N ILE A 492 -19.20 17.93 1.16
CA ILE A 492 -17.74 17.79 1.23
C ILE A 492 -17.40 17.31 2.63
N ILE A 493 -16.87 16.10 2.74
CA ILE A 493 -16.51 15.47 4.02
C ILE A 493 -15.00 15.27 4.03
N ASP A 494 -14.32 15.89 4.99
CA ASP A 494 -12.91 15.66 5.25
C ASP A 494 -12.74 14.29 5.91
N LEU A 495 -11.88 13.43 5.35
CA LEU A 495 -11.63 12.10 5.90
C LEU A 495 -10.73 12.11 7.15
N GLY A 496 -10.39 13.28 7.68
CA GLY A 496 -9.45 13.43 8.79
C GLY A 496 -8.07 12.89 8.41
N ILE A 497 -7.75 12.85 7.13
CA ILE A 497 -6.42 12.47 6.67
C ILE A 497 -5.62 13.76 6.75
N VAL A 498 -4.77 13.89 7.76
CA VAL A 498 -3.83 15.02 7.84
C VAL A 498 -3.03 15.01 6.54
N PRO A 499 -3.20 15.98 5.64
CA PRO A 499 -2.35 16.09 4.48
C PRO A 499 -0.94 16.27 5.04
N GLN A 500 -0.09 15.27 4.85
CA GLN A 500 1.30 15.41 5.22
C GLN A 500 1.89 16.31 4.15
N ASP A 501 2.35 17.48 4.56
CA ASP A 501 2.99 18.45 3.67
C ASP A 501 4.31 17.86 3.18
N PRO A 502 4.50 17.64 1.86
CA PRO A 502 5.74 17.08 1.33
C PRO A 502 6.95 18.00 1.58
N LEU A 503 6.71 19.28 1.87
CA LEU A 503 7.72 20.27 2.22
C LEU A 503 8.00 20.34 3.74
N ALA A 504 7.20 19.66 4.57
CA ALA A 504 7.39 19.68 6.02
C ALA A 504 8.74 19.08 6.40
N ALA A 505 9.50 19.75 7.27
CA ALA A 505 10.86 19.32 7.63
C ALA A 505 10.96 17.89 8.22
N ASN A 506 9.86 17.34 8.73
CA ASN A 506 9.77 15.98 9.25
C ASN A 506 9.14 14.99 8.24
N ASN A 507 9.13 15.33 6.95
CA ASN A 507 8.48 14.52 5.94
C ASN A 507 9.19 13.18 5.69
N PHE A 508 10.46 13.00 6.06
CA PHE A 508 11.13 11.70 5.90
C PHE A 508 11.62 11.09 7.20
N THR A 509 11.43 9.78 7.32
CA THR A 509 12.16 8.92 8.24
C THR A 509 13.27 8.24 7.46
N ILE A 510 14.52 8.36 7.94
CA ILE A 510 15.67 7.68 7.36
C ILE A 510 16.16 6.61 8.32
N GLN A 511 16.28 5.38 7.86
CA GLN A 511 16.78 4.25 8.61
C GLN A 511 18.01 3.66 7.91
N ALA A 512 19.15 3.67 8.60
CA ALA A 512 20.32 2.90 8.21
C ALA A 512 20.38 1.57 8.96
N VAL A 513 20.67 0.51 8.22
CA VAL A 513 21.02 -0.80 8.77
C VAL A 513 22.48 -1.05 8.42
N GLY A 514 23.33 -1.17 9.44
CA GLY A 514 24.73 -1.50 9.25
C GLY A 514 24.94 -2.89 8.65
N GLU A 515 26.15 -3.15 8.20
CA GLU A 515 26.54 -4.46 7.72
C GLU A 515 26.31 -5.56 8.77
N THR A 516 25.93 -6.73 8.28
CA THR A 516 25.84 -7.94 9.12
C THR A 516 27.20 -8.39 9.67
N CYS A 517 28.27 -8.21 8.89
CA CYS A 517 29.63 -8.61 9.18
C CYS A 517 30.60 -7.68 8.45
N ALA A 518 31.80 -7.48 9.00
CA ALA A 518 32.81 -6.65 8.36
C ALA A 518 33.05 -7.08 6.90
N ASP A 519 33.20 -6.10 6.02
CA ASP A 519 33.55 -6.24 4.60
C ASP A 519 32.50 -6.99 3.75
N LYS A 520 31.25 -7.05 4.19
CA LYS A 520 30.16 -7.68 3.42
C LYS A 520 29.50 -6.74 2.42
N ASN A 521 29.64 -5.44 2.63
CA ASN A 521 29.00 -4.37 1.88
C ASN A 521 27.49 -4.61 1.73
N ASN A 522 26.85 -5.13 2.78
CA ASN A 522 25.44 -5.49 2.81
C ASN A 522 24.62 -4.65 3.78
N GLY A 523 25.05 -3.41 4.01
CA GLY A 523 24.25 -2.42 4.70
C GLY A 523 23.02 -2.03 3.88
N LYS A 524 22.05 -1.40 4.53
CA LYS A 524 20.81 -0.94 3.90
C LYS A 524 20.51 0.49 4.28
N LEU A 525 19.94 1.22 3.34
CA LEU A 525 19.36 2.54 3.58
C LEU A 525 17.88 2.49 3.19
N ILE A 526 17.00 2.80 4.14
CA ILE A 526 15.55 2.84 3.95
C ILE A 526 15.09 4.27 4.18
N ILE A 527 14.42 4.85 3.19
CA ILE A 527 13.85 6.20 3.22
C ILE A 527 12.34 6.05 3.14
N THR A 528 11.61 6.62 4.09
CA THR A 528 10.14 6.58 4.11
C THR A 528 9.58 7.99 4.23
N GLY A 529 8.82 8.43 3.22
CA GLY A 529 8.08 9.69 3.22
C GLY A 529 6.77 9.61 4.00
N HIS A 530 6.46 10.63 4.80
CA HIS A 530 5.20 10.78 5.52
C HIS A 530 4.10 11.27 4.57
N ALA A 531 4.43 12.18 3.66
CA ALA A 531 3.63 12.55 2.50
C ALA A 531 3.93 11.62 1.31
N THR A 532 2.90 11.30 0.54
CA THR A 532 3.06 10.62 -0.75
C THR A 532 3.20 11.70 -1.82
N HIS A 533 4.33 11.73 -2.51
CA HIS A 533 4.65 12.71 -3.55
C HIS A 533 5.81 12.19 -4.38
N ASP A 534 6.01 12.67 -5.61
CA ASP A 534 7.19 12.32 -6.38
C ASP A 534 8.45 12.93 -5.76
N TYR A 535 9.43 12.09 -5.45
CA TYR A 535 10.71 12.47 -4.89
C TYR A 535 11.85 11.94 -5.75
N ALA A 536 12.93 12.72 -5.84
CA ALA A 536 14.18 12.31 -6.45
C ALA A 536 15.31 12.44 -5.43
N THR A 537 16.28 11.55 -5.47
CA THR A 537 17.49 11.66 -4.65
C THR A 537 18.67 11.04 -5.38
N THR A 538 19.87 11.56 -5.14
CA THR A 538 21.11 10.97 -5.64
C THR A 538 21.93 10.49 -4.45
N ILE A 539 22.21 9.20 -4.40
CA ILE A 539 22.99 8.59 -3.32
C ILE A 539 24.16 7.84 -3.96
N ASN A 540 25.38 8.22 -3.57
CA ASN A 540 26.63 7.68 -4.11
C ASN A 540 26.74 7.78 -5.66
N GLY A 541 26.21 8.86 -6.24
CA GLY A 541 26.23 9.10 -7.69
C GLY A 541 25.21 8.29 -8.50
N VAL A 542 24.29 7.59 -7.84
CA VAL A 542 23.17 6.87 -8.46
C VAL A 542 21.87 7.62 -8.16
N ASP A 543 21.08 7.88 -9.20
CA ASP A 543 19.80 8.56 -9.09
C ASP A 543 18.67 7.58 -8.78
N TYR A 544 17.79 7.97 -7.87
CA TYR A 544 16.62 7.21 -7.45
C TYR A 544 15.38 8.09 -7.46
N ASN A 545 14.29 7.54 -7.99
CA ASN A 545 12.96 8.15 -7.90
C ASN A 545 12.05 7.25 -7.06
N PHE A 546 11.26 7.86 -6.19
CA PHE A 546 10.30 7.14 -5.35
C PHE A 546 9.14 8.04 -4.94
N THR A 547 7.99 7.44 -4.63
CA THR A 547 6.77 8.18 -4.26
C THR A 547 6.44 8.15 -2.77
N LYS A 548 6.94 7.12 -2.08
CA LYS A 548 6.67 6.88 -0.66
C LYS A 548 7.83 6.26 0.07
N GLU A 549 8.42 5.22 -0.50
CA GLU A 549 9.52 4.48 0.13
C GLU A 549 10.60 4.17 -0.90
N LEU A 550 11.86 4.25 -0.47
CA LEU A 550 13.02 3.80 -1.21
C LEU A 550 13.88 2.93 -0.28
N THR A 551 14.14 1.69 -0.69
CA THR A 551 15.10 0.81 -0.03
C THR A 551 16.29 0.58 -0.96
N ILE A 552 17.49 0.92 -0.49
CA ILE A 552 18.76 0.65 -1.17
C ILE A 552 19.47 -0.45 -0.39
N GLU A 553 19.69 -1.57 -1.07
CA GLU A 553 20.38 -2.75 -0.56
C GLU A 553 21.86 -2.72 -0.94
N ASP A 554 22.66 -3.57 -0.31
CA ASP A 554 24.09 -3.77 -0.61
C ASP A 554 24.92 -2.47 -0.58
N VAL A 555 24.61 -1.62 0.40
CA VAL A 555 25.31 -0.34 0.60
C VAL A 555 26.55 -0.58 1.46
N THR A 556 27.70 -0.09 1.00
CA THR A 556 28.98 -0.14 1.72
C THR A 556 28.90 0.68 3.02
N PRO A 557 29.60 0.28 4.11
CA PRO A 557 29.73 1.12 5.30
C PRO A 557 30.33 2.48 4.98
N GLY A 558 29.83 3.50 5.65
CA GLY A 558 30.26 4.88 5.45
C GLY A 558 29.19 5.90 5.80
N THR A 559 29.58 7.17 5.74
CA THR A 559 28.67 8.30 5.91
C THR A 559 28.24 8.82 4.54
N TYR A 560 26.93 8.99 4.36
CA TYR A 560 26.29 9.42 3.12
C TYR A 560 25.55 10.73 3.35
N ASP A 561 25.93 11.74 2.58
CA ASP A 561 25.22 12.99 2.45
C ASP A 561 24.35 12.95 1.19
N PHE A 562 23.06 13.22 1.33
CA PHE A 562 22.14 13.28 0.20
C PHE A 562 20.99 14.22 0.47
N CYS A 563 20.38 14.73 -0.61
CA CYS A 563 19.15 15.52 -0.54
C CYS A 563 18.05 14.81 -1.31
N ILE A 564 16.85 14.82 -0.73
CA ILE A 564 15.63 14.35 -1.36
C ILE A 564 14.89 15.57 -1.91
N ASP A 565 14.87 15.69 -3.23
CA ASP A 565 14.14 16.74 -3.95
C ASP A 565 12.66 16.40 -4.01
N VAL A 566 11.81 17.40 -3.78
CA VAL A 566 10.36 17.30 -3.98
C VAL A 566 10.06 17.69 -5.43
N VAL A 567 9.75 16.71 -6.29
CA VAL A 567 9.70 16.91 -7.75
C VAL A 567 8.58 17.89 -8.13
N GLY A 568 8.94 18.98 -8.81
CA GLY A 568 8.00 20.06 -9.16
C GLY A 568 7.98 21.20 -8.16
N GLU A 569 8.62 21.04 -7.00
CA GLU A 569 8.84 22.09 -6.01
C GLU A 569 10.32 22.47 -5.97
N ASN A 570 10.64 23.74 -5.71
CA ASN A 570 12.03 24.18 -5.55
C ASN A 570 12.49 23.99 -4.09
N TYR A 571 12.42 22.75 -3.61
CA TYR A 571 12.68 22.41 -2.21
C TYR A 571 13.25 20.99 -2.06
N SER A 572 14.22 20.85 -1.16
CA SER A 572 14.90 19.57 -0.92
C SER A 572 15.13 19.36 0.58
N HIS A 573 15.06 18.10 1.02
CA HIS A 573 15.34 17.68 2.39
C HIS A 573 16.68 16.97 2.44
N CYS A 574 17.66 17.53 3.14
CA CYS A 574 19.02 16.98 3.17
C CYS A 574 19.32 16.23 4.46
N TYR A 575 19.98 15.08 4.34
CA TYR A 575 20.28 14.16 5.42
C TYR A 575 21.75 13.73 5.35
N GLU A 576 22.34 13.51 6.53
CA GLU A 576 23.60 12.80 6.70
C GLU A 576 23.27 11.50 7.44
N VAL A 577 23.62 10.36 6.87
CA VAL A 577 23.36 9.05 7.46
C VAL A 577 24.61 8.19 7.44
N THR A 578 24.91 7.57 8.58
CA THR A 578 26.04 6.63 8.71
C THR A 578 25.53 5.19 8.70
N ILE A 579 26.03 4.42 7.74
CA ILE A 579 25.87 2.97 7.68
C ILE A 579 27.07 2.35 8.38
N GLU A 580 26.83 1.78 9.56
CA GLU A 580 27.87 1.17 10.38
C GLU A 580 28.47 -0.07 9.73
N GLY A 581 29.78 -0.24 9.85
CA GLY A 581 30.49 -1.44 9.42
C GLY A 581 30.24 -2.61 10.37
N GLY A 582 30.37 -3.84 9.87
CA GLY A 582 30.13 -5.01 10.70
C GLY A 582 31.21 -5.20 11.78
N VAL A 583 30.81 -5.66 12.95
CA VAL A 583 31.70 -5.78 14.12
C VAL A 583 32.51 -7.08 14.08
N SER A 584 33.84 -7.00 14.14
CA SER A 584 34.71 -8.16 14.37
C SER A 584 34.83 -8.50 15.87
N MET A 585 34.91 -9.78 16.23
CA MET A 585 35.05 -10.19 17.62
C MET A 585 36.48 -9.99 18.13
N THR A 586 36.64 -9.23 19.20
CA THR A 586 37.92 -8.96 19.86
C THR A 586 37.80 -9.13 21.36
N GLY A 587 38.93 -9.37 22.02
CA GLY A 587 38.97 -9.55 23.47
C GLY A 587 40.29 -10.13 23.93
N LYS A 588 40.34 -10.49 25.21
CA LYS A 588 41.55 -10.99 25.87
C LYS A 588 41.25 -12.22 26.70
N ILE A 589 42.08 -13.25 26.53
CA ILE A 589 42.14 -14.43 27.40
C ILE A 589 43.41 -14.34 28.24
N SER A 590 43.26 -14.15 29.55
CA SER A 590 44.37 -14.06 30.52
C SER A 590 44.36 -15.25 31.45
N VAL A 591 45.53 -15.75 31.84
CA VAL A 591 45.63 -16.92 32.72
C VAL A 591 46.01 -16.45 34.11
N VAL A 592 45.23 -16.86 35.12
CA VAL A 592 45.48 -16.57 36.53
C VAL A 592 45.35 -17.88 37.31
N LYS A 593 46.48 -18.43 37.77
CA LYS A 593 46.55 -19.76 38.41
C LYS A 593 45.92 -20.83 37.49
N GLN A 594 45.04 -21.69 38.02
CA GLN A 594 44.34 -22.77 37.31
C GLN A 594 43.10 -22.29 36.52
N SER A 595 43.02 -21.00 36.17
CA SER A 595 41.83 -20.43 35.50
C SER A 595 42.20 -19.48 34.37
N ALA A 596 41.42 -19.53 33.28
CA ALA A 596 41.46 -18.57 32.20
C ALA A 596 40.33 -17.55 32.37
N SER A 597 40.69 -16.28 32.55
CA SER A 597 39.76 -15.15 32.54
C SER A 597 39.61 -14.64 31.11
N VAL A 598 38.39 -14.72 30.59
CA VAL A 598 38.00 -14.23 29.27
C VAL A 598 37.30 -12.89 29.44
N SER A 599 37.71 -11.92 28.64
CA SER A 599 37.04 -10.62 28.49
C SER A 599 36.81 -10.35 27.00
N VAL A 600 35.55 -10.28 26.59
CA VAL A 600 35.13 -9.95 25.22
C VAL A 600 35.00 -8.43 25.14
N THR A 601 35.73 -7.81 24.22
CA THR A 601 35.73 -6.36 23.99
C THR A 601 34.74 -5.97 22.89
N SER A 602 34.61 -6.77 21.83
CA SER A 602 33.65 -6.59 20.74
C SER A 602 33.15 -7.93 20.20
N GLY A 603 31.95 -7.97 19.60
CA GLY A 603 31.29 -9.17 19.10
C GLY A 603 29.87 -9.34 19.69
N ALA A 604 28.97 -9.96 18.95
CA ALA A 604 27.57 -10.14 19.36
C ALA A 604 27.37 -11.48 20.09
N GLY A 605 26.89 -11.41 21.33
CA GLY A 605 26.46 -12.58 22.09
C GLY A 605 25.15 -13.20 21.56
N PRO A 606 24.78 -14.38 22.06
CA PRO A 606 25.51 -15.19 23.04
C PRO A 606 26.79 -15.82 22.46
N TYR A 607 27.79 -16.04 23.33
CA TYR A 607 29.09 -16.58 23.01
C TYR A 607 29.16 -18.06 23.36
N LYS A 608 29.60 -18.90 22.41
CA LYS A 608 29.89 -20.31 22.63
C LYS A 608 31.34 -20.51 23.01
N VAL A 609 31.57 -21.19 24.13
CA VAL A 609 32.89 -21.39 24.72
C VAL A 609 33.30 -22.85 24.57
N TYR A 610 34.49 -23.09 24.03
CA TYR A 610 35.05 -24.42 23.81
C TYR A 610 36.36 -24.59 24.59
N LYS A 611 36.58 -25.80 25.12
CA LYS A 611 37.86 -26.27 25.66
C LYS A 611 38.27 -27.53 24.92
N ASN A 612 39.44 -27.51 24.28
CA ASN A 612 39.99 -28.61 23.48
C ASN A 612 38.99 -29.12 22.40
N GLY A 613 38.26 -28.20 21.77
CA GLY A 613 37.26 -28.51 20.74
C GLY A 613 35.90 -28.96 21.25
N VAL A 614 35.72 -29.18 22.56
CA VAL A 614 34.42 -29.55 23.17
C VAL A 614 33.72 -28.30 23.67
N GLU A 615 32.45 -28.12 23.32
CA GLU A 615 31.61 -27.02 23.81
C GLU A 615 31.36 -27.18 25.31
N LEU A 616 31.69 -26.15 26.09
CA LEU A 616 31.48 -26.13 27.54
C LEU A 616 30.12 -25.53 27.89
N PHE A 617 29.83 -24.34 27.37
CA PHE A 617 28.59 -23.60 27.60
C PHE A 617 28.45 -22.43 26.63
N GLU A 618 27.26 -21.83 26.64
CA GLU A 618 26.92 -20.61 25.93
C GLU A 618 26.55 -19.51 26.94
N THR A 619 27.05 -18.29 26.76
CA THR A 619 26.81 -17.17 27.70
C THR A 619 26.64 -15.83 27.00
N THR A 620 25.82 -14.93 27.54
CA THR A 620 25.75 -13.54 27.10
C THR A 620 26.71 -12.62 27.85
N GLN A 621 27.38 -13.12 28.89
CA GLN A 621 28.33 -12.35 29.68
C GLN A 621 29.61 -12.08 28.87
N THR A 622 30.07 -10.83 28.87
CA THR A 622 31.33 -10.42 28.22
C THR A 622 32.55 -10.73 29.07
N ASN A 623 32.38 -11.10 30.34
CA ASN A 623 33.46 -11.48 31.23
C ASN A 623 33.11 -12.76 31.98
N PHE A 624 33.98 -13.77 31.91
CA PHE A 624 33.78 -15.05 32.58
C PHE A 624 35.12 -15.78 32.79
N THR A 625 35.10 -16.82 33.63
CA THR A 625 36.27 -17.63 33.96
C THR A 625 36.06 -19.09 33.65
N ILE A 626 37.09 -19.76 33.14
CA ILE A 626 37.09 -21.18 32.82
C ILE A 626 38.21 -21.86 33.61
N ALA A 627 37.94 -23.02 34.23
CA ALA A 627 38.99 -23.83 34.83
C ALA A 627 39.84 -24.49 33.73
N VAL A 628 41.16 -24.33 33.81
CA VAL A 628 42.09 -24.75 32.76
C VAL A 628 43.32 -25.46 33.30
N ASP A 629 43.80 -26.43 32.54
CA ASP A 629 45.04 -27.16 32.77
C ASP A 629 46.10 -26.74 31.76
N HIS A 630 47.35 -27.09 32.05
CA HIS A 630 48.45 -26.79 31.13
C HIS A 630 48.24 -27.51 29.79
N GLY A 631 48.30 -26.75 28.70
CA GLY A 631 48.14 -27.26 27.34
C GLY A 631 46.72 -27.20 26.79
N ASP A 632 45.72 -26.82 27.60
CA ASP A 632 44.35 -26.62 27.12
C ASP A 632 44.27 -25.54 26.03
N GLU A 633 43.44 -25.73 25.02
CA GLU A 633 43.05 -24.69 24.06
C GLU A 633 41.65 -24.17 24.41
N ILE A 634 41.53 -22.87 24.67
CA ILE A 634 40.26 -22.20 24.88
C ILE A 634 39.88 -21.44 23.61
N GLN A 635 38.69 -21.71 23.09
CA GLN A 635 38.10 -20.97 21.97
C GLN A 635 36.77 -20.33 22.39
N VAL A 636 36.53 -19.10 21.93
CA VAL A 636 35.26 -18.40 22.12
C VAL A 636 34.75 -17.97 20.75
N LYS A 637 33.51 -18.31 20.43
CA LYS A 637 32.83 -17.98 19.17
C LYS A 637 31.62 -17.08 19.46
N SER A 638 31.39 -16.07 18.63
CA SER A 638 30.19 -15.23 18.71
C SER A 638 28.97 -15.94 18.13
N LYS A 639 27.78 -15.32 18.25
CA LYS A 639 26.54 -15.78 17.61
C LYS A 639 26.64 -15.77 16.08
N ALA A 640 27.28 -14.75 15.52
CA ALA A 640 27.43 -14.57 14.08
C ALA A 640 28.75 -15.19 13.61
N ALA A 641 28.68 -16.29 12.86
CA ALA A 641 29.83 -17.09 12.43
C ALA A 641 30.94 -16.28 11.73
N CYS A 642 30.59 -15.15 11.11
CA CYS A 642 31.49 -14.25 10.40
C CYS A 642 32.33 -13.31 11.29
N GLN A 643 31.98 -13.12 12.57
CA GLN A 643 32.70 -12.19 13.45
C GLN A 643 34.02 -12.78 13.99
N GLY A 644 34.38 -14.00 13.58
CA GLY A 644 35.63 -14.65 13.95
C GLY A 644 35.57 -15.43 15.28
N LEU A 645 36.74 -15.89 15.74
CA LEU A 645 36.91 -16.61 17.01
C LEU A 645 38.12 -16.07 17.78
N MET A 646 38.04 -16.07 19.11
CA MET A 646 39.21 -15.88 19.97
C MET A 646 39.74 -17.26 20.34
N SER A 647 41.05 -17.51 20.20
CA SER A 647 41.69 -18.74 20.67
C SER A 647 42.94 -18.45 21.49
N LYS A 648 43.16 -19.22 22.55
CA LYS A 648 44.42 -19.22 23.30
C LYS A 648 44.74 -20.60 23.86
N THR A 649 45.96 -21.06 23.65
CA THR A 649 46.53 -22.22 24.35
C THR A 649 47.10 -21.80 25.71
N ILE A 650 46.77 -22.55 26.76
CA ILE A 650 47.10 -22.25 28.15
C ILE A 650 48.51 -22.76 28.48
N ASN A 651 49.41 -21.85 28.87
CA ASN A 651 50.76 -22.18 29.34
C ASN A 651 50.92 -21.78 30.81
N LEU A 652 50.74 -22.72 31.74
CA LEU A 652 50.95 -22.49 33.18
C LEU A 652 52.43 -22.49 33.58
N LEU A 653 53.34 -22.98 32.73
CA LEU A 653 54.74 -23.22 33.09
C LEU A 653 55.62 -21.95 33.00
N GLU A 654 55.11 -20.85 32.44
CA GLU A 654 55.87 -19.59 32.28
C GLU A 654 56.23 -18.91 33.62
N ASP A 655 55.53 -19.22 34.71
CA ASP A 655 55.70 -18.57 36.02
C ASP A 655 56.49 -19.38 37.06
N ILE A 656 57.19 -20.45 36.65
CA ILE A 656 57.93 -21.31 37.58
C ILE A 656 59.11 -20.55 38.22
N LYS A 657 59.15 -20.53 39.54
CA LYS A 657 60.19 -19.83 40.33
C LYS A 657 60.98 -20.82 41.18
N ALA A 658 62.27 -20.52 41.37
CA ALA A 658 63.15 -21.25 42.28
C ALA A 658 63.45 -20.42 43.53
N TYR A 659 63.36 -21.03 44.71
CA TYR A 659 63.66 -20.38 45.99
C TYR A 659 64.39 -21.31 46.98
N PRO A 660 65.33 -20.80 47.80
CA PRO A 660 65.99 -19.51 47.64
C PRO A 660 66.86 -19.52 46.38
N ASN A 661 67.02 -18.37 45.73
CA ASN A 661 67.89 -18.22 44.57
C ASN A 661 68.47 -16.80 44.56
N PRO A 662 69.73 -16.58 45.00
CA PRO A 662 70.80 -17.57 45.20
C PRO A 662 70.65 -18.52 46.41
N SER A 663 71.26 -19.71 46.34
CA SER A 663 71.26 -20.75 47.41
C SER A 663 72.64 -21.39 47.65
N SER A 664 72.85 -22.07 48.77
CA SER A 664 74.04 -22.92 49.04
C SER A 664 74.04 -24.23 48.23
N GLY A 665 73.00 -24.49 47.44
CA GLY A 665 72.87 -25.68 46.60
C GLY A 665 71.49 -26.31 46.62
N VAL A 666 70.64 -25.92 47.58
CA VAL A 666 69.29 -26.47 47.75
C VAL A 666 68.23 -25.49 47.24
N PHE A 667 67.39 -25.92 46.31
CA PHE A 667 66.34 -25.11 45.69
C PHE A 667 64.98 -25.81 45.79
N GLU A 668 63.93 -25.04 46.01
CA GLU A 668 62.55 -25.45 45.78
C GLU A 668 62.04 -24.79 44.49
N LEU A 669 61.64 -25.60 43.52
CA LEU A 669 60.95 -25.15 42.33
C LEU A 669 59.45 -25.17 42.61
N TYR A 670 58.79 -24.01 42.50
CA TYR A 670 57.35 -23.89 42.65
C TYR A 670 56.66 -24.28 41.35
N ILE A 671 56.03 -25.45 41.36
CA ILE A 671 55.36 -26.02 40.21
C ILE A 671 53.85 -25.68 40.32
N PRO A 672 53.25 -25.08 39.29
CA PRO A 672 51.80 -24.86 39.22
C PRO A 672 51.02 -26.16 39.49
N SER A 673 49.88 -26.05 40.16
CA SER A 673 49.05 -27.20 40.56
C SER A 673 48.57 -28.02 39.36
N GLY A 674 48.51 -29.34 39.51
CA GLY A 674 47.97 -30.28 38.51
C GLY A 674 48.98 -31.22 37.84
N MET A 675 50.29 -31.09 38.10
CA MET A 675 51.30 -32.06 37.64
C MET A 675 51.77 -32.95 38.79
N GLU A 676 51.75 -34.27 38.60
CA GLU A 676 52.22 -35.24 39.61
C GLU A 676 53.73 -35.48 39.54
N THR A 677 54.30 -35.42 38.33
CA THR A 677 55.73 -35.60 38.06
C THR A 677 56.20 -34.58 37.03
N ILE A 678 57.49 -34.26 37.07
CA ILE A 678 58.11 -33.35 36.11
C ILE A 678 59.53 -33.81 35.76
N ASP A 679 59.84 -33.81 34.47
CA ASP A 679 61.17 -34.16 33.96
C ASP A 679 62.06 -32.92 33.91
N LEU A 680 63.18 -32.98 34.63
CA LEU A 680 64.11 -31.87 34.81
C LEU A 680 65.51 -32.26 34.33
N GLU A 681 66.15 -31.35 33.60
CA GLU A 681 67.56 -31.43 33.23
C GLU A 681 68.29 -30.22 33.80
N VAL A 682 69.40 -30.44 34.51
CA VAL A 682 70.23 -29.35 35.06
C VAL A 682 71.49 -29.21 34.24
N TYR A 683 71.78 -28.00 33.79
CA TYR A 683 72.96 -27.65 33.01
C TYR A 683 73.82 -26.65 33.77
N ASN A 684 75.14 -26.70 33.61
CA ASN A 684 76.02 -25.61 34.03
C ASN A 684 76.10 -24.51 32.96
N ILE A 685 76.85 -23.44 33.25
CA ILE A 685 77.02 -22.30 32.32
C ILE A 685 77.73 -22.66 31.00
N HIS A 686 78.42 -23.80 30.93
CA HIS A 686 79.06 -24.32 29.71
C HIS A 686 78.13 -25.24 28.91
N SER A 687 76.83 -25.26 29.24
CA SER A 687 75.83 -26.16 28.66
C SER A 687 76.12 -27.65 28.86
N GLN A 688 76.95 -28.01 29.84
CA GLN A 688 77.18 -29.40 30.20
C GLN A 688 76.03 -29.90 31.08
N LEU A 689 75.43 -31.04 30.70
CA LEU A 689 74.38 -31.70 31.48
C LEU A 689 74.98 -32.23 32.79
N ILE A 690 74.45 -31.77 33.91
CA ILE A 690 74.88 -32.09 35.27
C ILE A 690 74.03 -33.21 35.86
N SER A 691 72.73 -33.18 35.62
CA SER A 691 71.79 -34.23 36.05
C SER A 691 70.53 -34.22 35.20
N THR A 692 69.88 -35.38 35.11
CA THR A 692 68.52 -35.55 34.60
C THR A 692 67.71 -36.29 35.66
N ASN A 693 66.51 -35.81 35.98
CA ASN A 693 65.68 -36.41 37.02
C ASN A 693 64.18 -36.20 36.76
N THR A 694 63.40 -37.27 36.89
CA THR A 694 61.93 -37.20 36.97
C THR A 694 61.53 -37.07 38.43
N SER A 695 61.06 -35.87 38.81
CA SER A 695 60.75 -35.56 40.21
C SER A 695 59.25 -35.57 40.46
N LYS A 696 58.81 -36.19 41.57
CA LYS A 696 57.42 -36.05 42.05
C LYS A 696 57.19 -34.65 42.59
N VAL A 697 56.05 -34.06 42.25
CA VAL A 697 55.61 -32.76 42.73
C VAL A 697 54.85 -32.96 44.04
N ASN A 698 55.45 -32.55 45.16
CA ASN A 698 54.81 -32.67 46.48
C ASN A 698 54.36 -31.28 46.93
N GLY A 699 53.04 -31.09 47.09
CA GLY A 699 52.47 -29.81 47.55
C GLY A 699 52.78 -28.62 46.63
N GLY A 700 52.86 -28.86 45.31
CA GLY A 700 53.20 -27.82 44.32
C GLY A 700 54.68 -27.44 44.30
N LYS A 701 55.56 -28.29 44.86
CA LYS A 701 56.99 -28.04 44.92
C LYS A 701 57.80 -29.24 44.46
N VAL A 702 58.95 -28.95 43.86
CA VAL A 702 59.99 -29.93 43.57
C VAL A 702 61.28 -29.50 44.24
N HIS A 703 61.88 -30.41 44.98
CA HIS A 703 63.16 -30.18 45.65
C HIS A 703 64.31 -30.53 44.71
N LEU A 704 65.26 -29.62 44.55
CA LEU A 704 66.45 -29.79 43.75
C LEU A 704 67.69 -29.49 44.58
N ASP A 705 68.57 -30.48 44.73
CA ASP A 705 69.82 -30.36 45.47
C ASP A 705 71.02 -30.51 44.52
N ILE A 706 71.84 -29.47 44.46
CA ILE A 706 73.13 -29.41 43.76
C ILE A 706 74.25 -28.99 44.72
N SER A 707 74.10 -29.25 46.02
CA SER A 707 75.05 -28.88 47.07
C SER A 707 76.43 -29.53 46.90
N ASP A 708 76.52 -30.65 46.20
CA ASP A 708 77.76 -31.34 45.85
C ASP A 708 78.48 -30.76 44.59
N LYS A 709 77.86 -29.82 43.88
CA LYS A 709 78.43 -29.23 42.64
C LYS A 709 79.26 -27.95 42.91
N PRO A 710 80.11 -27.48 41.98
CA PRO A 710 80.83 -26.21 42.16
C PRO A 710 79.90 -24.99 42.34
N ARG A 711 80.41 -23.90 42.93
CA ARG A 711 79.70 -22.61 42.93
C ARG A 711 79.58 -22.06 41.51
N GLY A 712 78.45 -21.47 41.17
CA GLY A 712 78.22 -20.95 39.81
C GLY A 712 76.76 -20.83 39.41
N ILE A 713 76.56 -20.57 38.11
CA ILE A 713 75.24 -20.46 37.48
C ILE A 713 74.87 -21.80 36.86
N TYR A 714 73.64 -22.22 37.12
CA TYR A 714 73.02 -23.41 36.56
C TYR A 714 71.71 -23.04 35.86
N PHE A 715 71.29 -23.87 34.92
CA PHE A 715 70.00 -23.75 34.23
C PHE A 715 69.23 -25.06 34.40
N VAL A 716 68.02 -24.98 34.95
CA VAL A 716 67.09 -26.11 34.98
C VAL A 716 66.18 -26.00 33.78
N LYS A 717 66.24 -26.98 32.89
CA LYS A 717 65.30 -27.17 31.80
C LYS A 717 64.21 -28.12 32.26
N ILE A 718 62.98 -27.65 32.15
CA ILE A 718 61.77 -28.41 32.37
C ILE A 718 61.32 -28.95 31.02
N ASN A 719 61.31 -30.26 30.87
CA ASN A 719 60.89 -30.92 29.65
C ASN A 719 59.35 -30.93 29.56
N SER A 720 58.81 -30.11 28.65
CA SER A 720 57.40 -30.08 28.27
C SER A 720 57.30 -29.88 26.75
N LYS A 721 56.08 -29.80 26.17
CA LYS A 721 55.89 -29.51 24.74
C LYS A 721 56.63 -28.24 24.29
N LYS A 722 56.79 -27.25 25.18
CA LYS A 722 57.70 -26.10 25.02
C LYS A 722 58.61 -26.00 26.25
N PRO A 723 59.89 -26.38 26.16
CA PRO A 723 60.78 -26.42 27.33
C PRO A 723 60.89 -25.07 28.04
N VAL A 724 60.82 -25.09 29.38
CA VAL A 724 60.98 -23.89 30.22
C VAL A 724 62.34 -23.93 30.91
N PHE A 725 63.06 -22.81 30.92
CA PHE A 725 64.38 -22.71 31.52
C PHE A 725 64.37 -21.79 32.75
N ILE A 726 64.94 -22.27 33.85
CA ILE A 726 65.05 -21.52 35.11
C ILE A 726 66.52 -21.37 35.45
N LYS A 727 66.99 -20.13 35.60
CA LYS A 727 68.35 -19.84 36.05
C LYS A 727 68.46 -20.00 37.56
N LEU A 728 69.42 -20.78 38.03
CA LEU A 728 69.77 -20.97 39.43
C LEU A 728 71.18 -20.42 39.71
N ILE A 729 71.37 -19.83 40.88
CA ILE A 729 72.66 -19.28 41.33
C ILE A 729 73.07 -19.99 42.62
N LYS A 730 74.15 -20.77 42.55
CA LYS A 730 74.75 -21.41 43.72
C LYS A 730 75.93 -20.57 44.24
N LYS A 731 75.86 -20.12 45.49
CA LYS A 731 76.81 -19.18 46.10
C LYS A 731 77.93 -19.81 46.93
#